data_AF-A0A937EZY7-F1
#
_entry.id   AF-A0A937EZY7-F1
#
_cell.length_a   1.000
_cell.length_b   1.000
_cell.length_c   1.000
_cell.angle_alpha   90.00
_cell.angle_beta   90.00
_cell.angle_gamma   90.00
#
_symmetry.space_group_name_H-M   'P 1'
#
loop_
_entity.id
_entity.type
_entity.pdbx_description
1 polymer ?
#
loop_
_entity_poly.entity_id
_entity_poly.type
_entity_poly.pdbx_seq_one_letter_code
_entity_poly.pdbx_strand_id
1 'polypeptide(L)'
;MNLPLSPTFQETLAPDLSGSTLNVVRRPTPFDQPFSISSSSSAETNRSIAFVDGSLADYQTLVAALQPGTETVILSATESGLQQIQHYLAGQQDIANLQIFSHGSSGQFQLGSDLITTNNVNQLQAWAASLTENADILLFGCNVAQGELGQAFVQILSQITGADVAASNDLTGADGNWTLEYQVGTIESLGVSTSNLHNYNHTLATFSVTNANDAGVGSFRQAILDANATAGADNIVFDAAFFSTARTITLTTGQLNVTDALTIQGTGASNVTVSGNNTSRVFNLGATTVSINGISISNGLAFNGAGIAAAGTTLTLNNIGFSNNRAIGGNGVNGSATGAGGGGGGGAGLGGALFINGGTVTVSNAQFTTNQATGGNGGAGFPNNGFFNGTGGNGGGTSGGVGAGSGGTGGAGGFASGGGGGGGSAETGGAGGVGGFGGGGGGSGGRTAGGAGLPGGAGGTGGGTGGQGLSSAAAGGGGGAGFGGAIFLNAGSLQIASSSFQTNSAIRGTGGNSGFSAPGGNGQGLGGAIYVNTGATFSTSGVIVLTGNIAAQNAGTATNNSNIFGAAIPILYDFAAATYTVQEGNTTATTNVVTINRTGNVGATSSVNVIVGAGSAIAGSDFTATTVTVNFTAGQTTATIPIQIIGDTLNEPNETISLSFANPSTGSQIGTSISTATLTIVDDDPVAVVQPPAIVIIPPTEVVVVTTKAPSIFKTSKKGKQGVKIKVKKQKFRRKKR
;
A
#
# COMPACT_ATOMS: atom_id res chain seq x y z
N MET A 1 18.18 -64.22 -13.86
CA MET A 1 18.12 -65.31 -12.86
C MET A 1 16.68 -65.43 -12.35
N ASN A 2 16.35 -66.59 -11.81
CA ASN A 2 15.06 -67.11 -11.36
C ASN A 2 13.93 -66.13 -10.96
N LEU A 3 12.79 -66.34 -11.64
CA LEU A 3 11.39 -66.47 -11.15
C LEU A 3 11.25 -67.12 -9.73
N PRO A 4 10.10 -67.06 -9.00
CA PRO A 4 8.77 -67.35 -9.58
C PRO A 4 7.45 -66.78 -8.96
N LEU A 5 6.46 -66.65 -9.85
CA LEU A 5 5.04 -67.12 -9.80
C LEU A 5 4.03 -66.68 -8.72
N SER A 6 2.78 -66.65 -9.16
CA SER A 6 1.53 -66.52 -8.40
C SER A 6 0.96 -67.88 -7.94
N PRO A 7 -0.18 -67.88 -7.22
CA PRO A 7 -1.29 -68.73 -7.67
C PRO A 7 -2.67 -68.04 -7.68
N THR A 8 -3.62 -68.65 -8.39
CA THR A 8 -5.07 -68.36 -8.43
C THR A 8 -5.85 -69.26 -7.46
N PHE A 9 -7.13 -68.94 -7.15
CA PHE A 9 -8.26 -69.88 -7.31
C PHE A 9 -9.66 -69.21 -7.21
N GLN A 10 -10.73 -70.01 -7.35
CA GLN A 10 -12.13 -69.60 -7.59
C GLN A 10 -13.06 -69.64 -6.36
N GLU A 11 -14.11 -68.80 -6.40
CA GLU A 11 -15.55 -69.13 -6.22
C GLU A 11 -15.99 -70.37 -5.40
N THR A 12 -16.85 -70.18 -4.38
CA THR A 12 -18.14 -70.90 -4.22
C THR A 12 -18.98 -70.46 -3.00
N LEU A 13 -20.31 -70.37 -3.23
CA LEU A 13 -21.47 -70.69 -2.35
C LEU A 13 -21.57 -70.21 -0.88
N ALA A 14 -22.80 -69.86 -0.49
CA ALA A 14 -23.19 -69.51 0.88
C ALA A 14 -23.89 -70.66 1.63
N PRO A 15 -24.01 -70.57 2.97
CA PRO A 15 -25.06 -71.25 3.74
C PRO A 15 -26.00 -70.28 4.48
N ASP A 16 -27.27 -70.67 4.61
CA ASP A 16 -28.28 -70.10 5.51
C ASP A 16 -28.27 -70.86 6.86
N LEU A 17 -28.59 -70.17 7.97
CA LEU A 17 -29.63 -70.58 8.95
C LEU A 17 -29.58 -69.82 10.30
N SER A 18 -30.63 -69.04 10.54
CA SER A 18 -31.37 -68.85 11.79
C SER A 18 -30.66 -68.82 13.18
N GLY A 19 -30.80 -67.69 13.88
CA GLY A 19 -30.77 -67.57 15.35
C GLY A 19 -31.71 -66.42 15.77
N SER A 20 -32.49 -66.55 16.86
CA SER A 20 -33.69 -65.71 17.05
C SER A 20 -34.01 -65.29 18.48
N THR A 21 -34.77 -64.19 18.64
CA THR A 21 -35.72 -64.00 19.75
C THR A 21 -36.81 -62.95 19.44
N LEU A 22 -38.06 -63.35 19.65
CA LEU A 22 -39.32 -62.63 19.97
C LEU A 22 -39.26 -61.09 20.10
N ASN A 23 -40.26 -60.28 19.68
CA ASN A 23 -41.74 -60.46 19.71
C ASN A 23 -42.42 -59.32 18.86
N VAL A 24 -43.73 -59.18 18.56
CA VAL A 24 -45.01 -59.83 18.95
C VAL A 24 -45.99 -59.97 17.74
N VAL A 25 -46.95 -60.88 17.89
CA VAL A 25 -48.25 -61.13 17.21
C VAL A 25 -49.15 -59.85 17.11
N ARG A 26 -50.00 -59.52 16.11
CA ARG A 26 -50.81 -60.29 15.10
C ARG A 26 -51.17 -59.46 13.80
N ARG A 27 -51.64 -60.16 12.74
CA ARG A 27 -52.23 -59.64 11.44
C ARG A 27 -53.70 -59.14 11.60
N PRO A 28 -54.38 -58.45 10.62
CA PRO A 28 -54.28 -58.58 9.14
C PRO A 28 -54.28 -57.25 8.30
N THR A 29 -54.59 -57.36 6.99
CA THR A 29 -54.53 -56.33 5.91
C THR A 29 -55.95 -55.98 5.35
N PRO A 30 -56.15 -55.30 4.20
CA PRO A 30 -56.27 -53.83 4.04
C PRO A 30 -57.62 -53.35 3.43
N PHE A 31 -57.69 -52.07 3.04
CA PHE A 31 -58.82 -51.31 2.44
C PHE A 31 -59.99 -50.94 3.38
N ASP A 32 -60.17 -49.63 3.64
CA ASP A 32 -61.05 -48.80 2.78
C ASP A 32 -60.67 -47.30 2.84
N GLN A 33 -61.34 -46.45 2.04
CA GLN A 33 -61.02 -45.02 1.77
C GLN A 33 -61.58 -44.01 2.83
N PRO A 34 -61.30 -42.70 2.74
CA PRO A 34 -60.01 -42.06 2.98
C PRO A 34 -60.09 -40.96 4.07
N PHE A 35 -58.97 -40.61 4.72
CA PHE A 35 -58.91 -39.40 5.56
C PHE A 35 -57.89 -38.40 5.02
N SER A 36 -58.36 -37.19 4.73
CA SER A 36 -57.54 -36.10 4.19
C SER A 36 -56.62 -35.54 5.27
N ILE A 37 -55.32 -35.83 5.17
CA ILE A 37 -54.28 -35.01 5.79
C ILE A 37 -53.90 -33.95 4.76
N SER A 38 -54.12 -32.67 5.08
CA SER A 38 -53.58 -31.58 4.27
C SER A 38 -52.06 -31.59 4.41
N SER A 39 -51.36 -32.11 3.39
CA SER A 39 -49.97 -31.76 3.18
C SER A 39 -49.92 -30.26 2.91
N SER A 40 -49.52 -29.49 3.92
CA SER A 40 -49.19 -28.08 3.77
C SER A 40 -47.97 -27.98 2.86
N SER A 41 -48.21 -27.80 1.56
CA SER A 41 -47.19 -27.39 0.61
C SER A 41 -46.76 -25.98 0.98
N SER A 42 -45.79 -25.87 1.89
CA SER A 42 -44.88 -24.72 1.93
C SER A 42 -44.20 -24.68 0.56
N ALA A 43 -44.69 -23.80 -0.31
CA ALA A 43 -43.93 -23.43 -1.49
C ALA A 43 -42.64 -22.79 -0.97
N GLU A 44 -41.48 -23.36 -1.32
CA GLU A 44 -40.22 -22.74 -0.96
C GLU A 44 -40.15 -21.38 -1.63
N THR A 45 -39.86 -20.36 -0.83
CA THR A 45 -39.58 -19.02 -1.33
C THR A 45 -38.13 -18.99 -1.76
N ASN A 46 -37.82 -19.63 -2.90
CA ASN A 46 -36.48 -19.77 -3.47
C ASN A 46 -35.71 -18.44 -3.40
N ARG A 47 -34.84 -18.29 -2.40
CA ARG A 47 -34.09 -17.05 -2.19
C ARG A 47 -32.94 -17.00 -3.18
N SER A 48 -32.97 -16.01 -4.06
CA SER A 48 -31.93 -15.75 -5.05
C SER A 48 -31.05 -14.58 -4.57
N ILE A 49 -29.74 -14.77 -4.57
CA ILE A 49 -28.75 -13.73 -4.20
C ILE A 49 -27.78 -13.55 -5.36
N ALA A 50 -27.53 -12.30 -5.75
CA ALA A 50 -26.53 -11.94 -6.75
C ALA A 50 -25.40 -11.13 -6.12
N PHE A 51 -24.20 -11.72 -6.13
CA PHE A 51 -22.95 -11.05 -5.81
C PHE A 51 -22.36 -10.46 -7.09
N VAL A 52 -22.17 -9.13 -7.10
CA VAL A 52 -21.63 -8.41 -8.26
C VAL A 52 -20.31 -7.76 -7.85
N ASP A 53 -19.22 -8.10 -8.55
CA ASP A 53 -17.92 -7.51 -8.26
C ASP A 53 -17.88 -6.03 -8.67
N GLY A 54 -17.56 -5.15 -7.73
CA GLY A 54 -17.47 -3.70 -7.96
C GLY A 54 -16.30 -3.26 -8.85
N SER A 55 -15.43 -4.18 -9.29
CA SER A 55 -14.43 -3.92 -10.34
C SER A 55 -15.02 -3.90 -11.75
N LEU A 56 -16.20 -4.50 -11.97
CA LEU A 56 -16.84 -4.56 -13.28
C LEU A 56 -17.27 -3.18 -13.79
N ALA A 57 -16.88 -2.85 -15.02
CA ALA A 57 -17.29 -1.61 -15.68
C ALA A 57 -18.82 -1.57 -15.89
N ASP A 58 -19.47 -0.47 -15.53
CA ASP A 58 -20.94 -0.28 -15.58
C ASP A 58 -21.76 -1.40 -14.91
N TYR A 59 -21.25 -1.99 -13.81
CA TYR A 59 -21.91 -3.09 -13.06
C TYR A 59 -23.38 -2.81 -12.69
N GLN A 60 -23.78 -1.54 -12.58
CA GLN A 60 -25.17 -1.14 -12.31
C GLN A 60 -26.14 -1.63 -13.41
N THR A 61 -25.63 -1.86 -14.63
CA THR A 61 -26.38 -2.44 -15.76
C THR A 61 -26.63 -3.94 -15.54
N LEU A 62 -25.69 -4.66 -14.92
CA LEU A 62 -25.89 -6.07 -14.50
C LEU A 62 -26.92 -6.15 -13.38
N VAL A 63 -26.83 -5.25 -12.39
CA VAL A 63 -27.81 -5.13 -11.30
C VAL A 63 -29.22 -4.85 -11.86
N ALA A 64 -29.35 -4.02 -12.89
CA ALA A 64 -30.61 -3.75 -13.58
C ALA A 64 -31.10 -4.91 -14.49
N ALA A 65 -30.28 -5.95 -14.69
CA ALA A 65 -30.62 -7.14 -15.47
C ALA A 65 -31.05 -8.35 -14.60
N LEU A 66 -30.92 -8.26 -13.27
CA LEU A 66 -31.39 -9.26 -12.32
C LEU A 66 -32.92 -9.37 -12.31
N GLN A 67 -33.45 -10.54 -11.92
CA GLN A 67 -34.89 -10.73 -11.80
C GLN A 67 -35.48 -10.00 -10.57
N PRO A 68 -36.71 -9.46 -10.65
CA PRO A 68 -37.36 -8.81 -9.51
C PRO A 68 -37.54 -9.77 -8.32
N GLY A 69 -36.80 -9.53 -7.23
CA GLY A 69 -36.78 -10.38 -6.04
C GLY A 69 -35.40 -10.97 -5.72
N THR A 70 -34.43 -10.93 -6.65
CA THR A 70 -33.04 -11.28 -6.36
C THR A 70 -32.40 -10.23 -5.43
N GLU A 71 -31.81 -10.70 -4.34
CA GLU A 71 -31.11 -9.91 -3.33
C GLU A 71 -29.70 -9.55 -3.84
N THR A 72 -29.40 -8.26 -4.01
CA THR A 72 -28.13 -7.81 -4.62
C THR A 72 -27.09 -7.40 -3.57
N VAL A 73 -25.88 -7.92 -3.71
CA VAL A 73 -24.70 -7.55 -2.91
C VAL A 73 -23.59 -7.09 -3.83
N ILE A 74 -23.14 -5.84 -3.67
CA ILE A 74 -21.98 -5.31 -4.41
C ILE A 74 -20.72 -5.56 -3.59
N LEU A 75 -19.74 -6.24 -4.18
CA LEU A 75 -18.46 -6.50 -3.51
C LEU A 75 -17.49 -5.33 -3.69
N SER A 76 -16.81 -4.97 -2.61
CA SER A 76 -15.71 -4.01 -2.62
C SER A 76 -14.51 -4.58 -3.36
N ALA A 77 -14.16 -3.95 -4.49
CA ALA A 77 -13.01 -4.32 -5.34
C ALA A 77 -11.64 -4.25 -4.62
N THR A 78 -11.57 -3.59 -3.46
CA THR A 78 -10.34 -3.39 -2.68
C THR A 78 -10.22 -4.30 -1.45
N GLU A 79 -11.20 -5.16 -1.20
CA GLU A 79 -11.27 -6.05 -0.03
C GLU A 79 -11.44 -7.51 -0.47
N SER A 80 -11.16 -8.45 0.43
CA SER A 80 -11.32 -9.90 0.17
C SER A 80 -12.78 -10.21 -0.14
N GLY A 81 -13.11 -10.47 -1.41
CA GLY A 81 -14.47 -10.81 -1.83
C GLY A 81 -14.92 -12.16 -1.29
N LEU A 82 -14.00 -13.10 -1.06
CA LEU A 82 -14.30 -14.35 -0.38
C LEU A 82 -14.75 -14.10 1.07
N GLN A 83 -14.06 -13.24 1.82
CA GLN A 83 -14.47 -12.86 3.18
C GLN A 83 -15.78 -12.08 3.19
N GLN A 84 -16.01 -11.19 2.20
CA GLN A 84 -17.28 -10.47 2.06
C GLN A 84 -18.46 -11.43 1.83
N ILE A 85 -18.35 -12.39 0.90
CA ILE A 85 -19.41 -13.40 0.67
C ILE A 85 -19.57 -14.29 1.91
N GLN A 86 -18.48 -14.82 2.48
CA GLN A 86 -18.55 -15.65 3.69
C GLN A 86 -19.21 -14.91 4.88
N HIS A 87 -18.93 -13.62 5.06
CA HIS A 87 -19.58 -12.80 6.07
C HIS A 87 -21.07 -12.55 5.78
N TYR A 88 -21.44 -12.35 4.51
CA TYR A 88 -22.84 -12.16 4.12
C TYR A 88 -23.69 -13.42 4.32
N LEU A 89 -23.14 -14.58 3.95
CA LEU A 89 -23.80 -15.88 4.06
C LEU A 89 -23.83 -16.42 5.50
N ALA A 90 -22.96 -15.96 6.39
CA ALA A 90 -22.89 -16.42 7.78
C ALA A 90 -24.23 -16.25 8.53
N GLY A 91 -24.94 -17.36 8.75
CA GLY A 91 -26.25 -17.39 9.41
C GLY A 91 -27.45 -17.22 8.47
N GLN A 92 -27.23 -17.11 7.15
CA GLN A 92 -28.30 -17.26 6.15
C GLN A 92 -28.64 -18.73 5.96
N GLN A 93 -29.88 -19.02 5.58
CA GLN A 93 -30.41 -20.33 5.18
C GLN A 93 -31.28 -20.15 3.92
N ASP A 94 -31.76 -21.26 3.37
CA ASP A 94 -32.81 -21.32 2.34
C ASP A 94 -32.47 -20.62 1.01
N ILE A 95 -31.18 -20.52 0.68
CA ILE A 95 -30.68 -19.94 -0.58
C ILE A 95 -30.73 -21.01 -1.67
N ALA A 96 -31.59 -20.79 -2.66
CA ALA A 96 -31.78 -21.72 -3.78
C ALA A 96 -31.04 -21.30 -5.06
N ASN A 97 -30.51 -20.07 -5.12
CA ASN A 97 -29.86 -19.57 -6.32
C ASN A 97 -28.82 -18.49 -5.96
N LEU A 98 -27.55 -18.72 -6.32
CA LEU A 98 -26.43 -17.83 -6.03
C LEU A 98 -25.72 -17.45 -7.34
N GLN A 99 -25.86 -16.19 -7.74
CA GLN A 99 -25.24 -15.65 -8.94
C GLN A 99 -23.96 -14.89 -8.57
N ILE A 100 -22.89 -15.08 -9.34
CA ILE A 100 -21.63 -14.34 -9.22
C ILE A 100 -21.32 -13.69 -10.56
N PHE A 101 -21.24 -12.37 -10.59
CA PHE A 101 -20.75 -11.59 -11.72
C PHE A 101 -19.33 -11.11 -11.42
N SER A 102 -18.36 -11.56 -12.21
CA SER A 102 -16.93 -11.36 -11.97
C SER A 102 -16.10 -11.46 -13.26
N HIS A 103 -14.86 -10.98 -13.24
CA HIS A 103 -13.89 -11.33 -14.29
C HIS A 103 -13.47 -12.82 -14.14
N GLY A 104 -13.40 -13.55 -15.26
CA GLY A 104 -13.08 -14.98 -15.30
C GLY A 104 -11.90 -15.35 -16.21
N SER A 105 -11.36 -16.56 -16.03
CA SER A 105 -10.51 -17.26 -17.01
C SER A 105 -10.53 -18.78 -16.74
N SER A 106 -9.90 -19.60 -17.58
CA SER A 106 -9.88 -21.08 -17.42
C SER A 106 -9.50 -21.52 -16.00
N GLY A 107 -10.47 -22.09 -15.26
CA GLY A 107 -10.28 -22.60 -13.90
C GLY A 107 -10.15 -21.53 -12.80
N GLN A 108 -10.53 -20.27 -13.07
CA GLN A 108 -10.43 -19.18 -12.09
C GLN A 108 -11.47 -18.06 -12.28
N PHE A 109 -11.84 -17.37 -11.19
CA PHE A 109 -12.61 -16.12 -11.24
C PHE A 109 -12.23 -15.17 -10.10
N GLN A 110 -12.48 -13.87 -10.27
CA GLN A 110 -12.13 -12.81 -9.33
C GLN A 110 -13.27 -12.54 -8.33
N LEU A 111 -12.92 -12.24 -7.07
CA LEU A 111 -13.83 -11.75 -6.03
C LEU A 111 -13.15 -10.67 -5.19
N GLY A 112 -13.41 -9.40 -5.49
CA GLY A 112 -12.76 -8.26 -4.84
C GLY A 112 -11.24 -8.32 -5.07
N SER A 113 -10.45 -8.41 -4.00
CA SER A 113 -9.01 -8.64 -4.08
C SER A 113 -8.59 -10.09 -4.37
N ASP A 114 -9.51 -11.06 -4.28
CA ASP A 114 -9.19 -12.49 -4.26
C ASP A 114 -9.34 -13.13 -5.63
N LEU A 115 -8.34 -13.88 -6.07
CA LEU A 115 -8.47 -14.80 -7.20
C LEU A 115 -8.87 -16.19 -6.67
N ILE A 116 -10.05 -16.67 -7.06
CA ILE A 116 -10.50 -18.04 -6.79
C ILE A 116 -9.97 -18.95 -7.91
N THR A 117 -9.34 -20.06 -7.52
CA THR A 117 -8.66 -21.04 -8.40
C THR A 117 -8.83 -22.44 -7.83
N THR A 118 -8.42 -23.48 -8.57
CA THR A 118 -8.39 -24.86 -8.05
C THR A 118 -7.55 -25.05 -6.77
N ASN A 119 -6.64 -24.12 -6.43
CA ASN A 119 -5.81 -24.19 -5.22
C ASN A 119 -6.51 -23.67 -3.95
N ASN A 120 -7.57 -22.86 -4.08
CA ASN A 120 -8.29 -22.23 -2.96
C ASN A 120 -9.83 -22.32 -3.07
N VAL A 121 -10.36 -22.94 -4.13
CA VAL A 121 -11.81 -23.22 -4.29
C VAL A 121 -12.39 -23.96 -3.08
N ASN A 122 -11.60 -24.80 -2.40
CA ASN A 122 -12.00 -25.49 -1.17
C ASN A 122 -12.48 -24.56 -0.04
N GLN A 123 -12.10 -23.29 -0.04
CA GLN A 123 -12.57 -22.30 0.95
C GLN A 123 -14.04 -21.90 0.74
N LEU A 124 -14.63 -22.20 -0.42
CA LEU A 124 -16.04 -21.98 -0.73
C LEU A 124 -16.94 -23.09 -0.14
N GLN A 125 -16.37 -24.17 0.41
CA GLN A 125 -17.14 -25.22 1.13
C GLN A 125 -18.02 -24.66 2.25
N ALA A 126 -17.62 -23.54 2.87
CA ALA A 126 -18.41 -22.86 3.90
C ALA A 126 -19.79 -22.39 3.41
N TRP A 127 -19.98 -22.17 2.09
CA TRP A 127 -21.25 -21.72 1.52
C TRP A 127 -22.34 -22.81 1.58
N ALA A 128 -21.95 -24.09 1.56
CA ALA A 128 -22.86 -25.24 1.67
C ALA A 128 -23.82 -25.17 2.85
N ALA A 129 -23.40 -24.53 3.95
CA ALA A 129 -24.19 -24.39 5.17
C ALA A 129 -25.40 -23.45 5.03
N SER A 130 -25.54 -22.72 3.92
CA SER A 130 -26.61 -21.74 3.67
C SER A 130 -27.46 -22.03 2.43
N LEU A 131 -27.08 -23.04 1.65
CA LEU A 131 -27.73 -23.42 0.39
C LEU A 131 -28.81 -24.49 0.62
N THR A 132 -29.81 -24.57 -0.26
CA THR A 132 -30.78 -25.67 -0.31
C THR A 132 -30.19 -26.93 -0.96
N GLU A 133 -30.88 -28.08 -0.84
CA GLU A 133 -30.46 -29.37 -1.43
C GLU A 133 -30.42 -29.34 -2.97
N ASN A 134 -31.15 -28.43 -3.61
CA ASN A 134 -31.17 -28.21 -5.06
C ASN A 134 -30.88 -26.72 -5.33
N ALA A 135 -29.70 -26.25 -4.92
CA ALA A 135 -29.29 -24.86 -5.12
C ALA A 135 -28.45 -24.67 -6.39
N ASP A 136 -28.76 -23.63 -7.16
CA ASP A 136 -27.93 -23.17 -8.29
C ASP A 136 -26.74 -22.33 -7.80
N ILE A 137 -25.54 -22.55 -8.34
CA ILE A 137 -24.43 -21.57 -8.36
C ILE A 137 -24.09 -21.21 -9.81
N LEU A 138 -24.21 -19.92 -10.15
CA LEU A 138 -24.09 -19.42 -11.52
C LEU A 138 -22.91 -18.44 -11.63
N LEU A 139 -21.85 -18.87 -12.34
CA LEU A 139 -20.62 -18.09 -12.49
C LEU A 139 -20.61 -17.35 -13.83
N PHE A 140 -21.05 -16.09 -13.80
CA PHE A 140 -20.93 -15.16 -14.93
C PHE A 140 -19.53 -14.52 -14.93
N GLY A 141 -18.65 -15.09 -15.75
CA GLY A 141 -17.29 -14.61 -16.01
C GLY A 141 -16.66 -15.40 -17.16
N CYS A 142 -15.84 -14.75 -18.01
CA CYS A 142 -15.35 -15.37 -19.23
C CYS A 142 -14.54 -16.65 -18.96
N ASN A 143 -14.75 -17.67 -19.79
CA ASN A 143 -13.91 -18.85 -19.91
C ASN A 143 -13.73 -19.68 -18.62
N VAL A 144 -14.52 -19.46 -17.55
CA VAL A 144 -14.34 -20.12 -16.25
C VAL A 144 -14.32 -21.64 -16.36
N ALA A 145 -15.18 -22.21 -17.19
CA ALA A 145 -15.24 -23.65 -17.49
C ALA A 145 -14.45 -24.09 -18.74
N GLN A 146 -13.60 -23.22 -19.29
CA GLN A 146 -12.83 -23.54 -20.50
C GLN A 146 -11.75 -24.59 -20.24
N GLY A 147 -11.72 -25.63 -21.08
CA GLY A 147 -10.71 -26.68 -21.04
C GLY A 147 -10.78 -27.57 -19.79
N GLU A 148 -9.86 -28.53 -19.70
CA GLU A 148 -9.84 -29.53 -18.61
C GLU A 148 -9.72 -28.89 -17.22
N LEU A 149 -8.96 -27.79 -17.09
CA LEU A 149 -8.80 -27.06 -15.83
C LEU A 149 -10.09 -26.35 -15.39
N GLY A 150 -10.80 -25.70 -16.32
CA GLY A 150 -12.08 -25.05 -16.05
C GLY A 150 -13.19 -26.05 -15.68
N GLN A 151 -13.26 -27.16 -16.41
CA GLN A 151 -14.22 -28.23 -16.11
C GLN A 151 -13.94 -28.88 -14.75
N ALA A 152 -12.67 -29.15 -14.42
CA ALA A 152 -12.29 -29.66 -13.11
C ALA A 152 -12.61 -28.66 -11.97
N PHE A 153 -12.42 -27.36 -12.21
CA PHE A 153 -12.77 -26.31 -11.23
C PHE A 153 -14.26 -26.31 -10.88
N VAL A 154 -15.15 -26.33 -11.90
CA VAL A 154 -16.61 -26.38 -11.70
C VAL A 154 -17.04 -27.69 -11.02
N GLN A 155 -16.46 -28.82 -11.40
CA GLN A 155 -16.71 -30.11 -10.73
C GLN A 155 -16.33 -30.09 -9.24
N ILE A 156 -15.16 -29.53 -8.89
CA ILE A 156 -14.74 -29.39 -7.50
C ILE A 156 -15.69 -28.46 -6.74
N LEU A 157 -16.10 -27.33 -7.33
CA LEU A 157 -17.00 -26.38 -6.68
C LEU A 157 -18.37 -27.02 -6.36
N SER A 158 -18.96 -27.77 -7.30
CA SER A 158 -20.17 -28.55 -7.04
C SER A 158 -19.97 -29.57 -5.91
N GLN A 159 -18.90 -30.38 -5.98
CA GLN A 159 -18.60 -31.42 -4.98
C GLN A 159 -18.40 -30.89 -3.55
N ILE A 160 -17.85 -29.69 -3.37
CA ILE A 160 -17.64 -29.11 -2.02
C ILE A 160 -18.83 -28.31 -1.50
N THR A 161 -19.69 -27.79 -2.37
CA THR A 161 -20.87 -27.00 -1.98
C THR A 161 -22.13 -27.85 -1.84
N GLY A 162 -22.20 -28.99 -2.53
CA GLY A 162 -23.42 -29.77 -2.68
C GLY A 162 -24.42 -29.17 -3.67
N ALA A 163 -24.06 -28.07 -4.33
CA ALA A 163 -24.89 -27.34 -5.28
C ALA A 163 -24.64 -27.80 -6.71
N ASP A 164 -25.62 -27.54 -7.57
CA ASP A 164 -25.47 -27.67 -9.02
C ASP A 164 -24.90 -26.35 -9.58
N VAL A 165 -23.90 -26.45 -10.46
CA VAL A 165 -23.02 -25.31 -10.81
C VAL A 165 -22.89 -25.15 -12.31
N ALA A 166 -23.12 -23.94 -12.81
CA ALA A 166 -22.93 -23.58 -14.21
C ALA A 166 -21.96 -22.40 -14.41
N ALA A 167 -21.18 -22.45 -15.48
CA ALA A 167 -20.19 -21.45 -15.84
C ALA A 167 -19.96 -21.39 -17.37
N SER A 168 -19.57 -20.22 -17.89
CA SER A 168 -19.25 -20.06 -19.31
C SER A 168 -17.90 -20.68 -19.68
N ASN A 169 -17.76 -21.18 -20.91
CA ASN A 169 -16.51 -21.71 -21.48
C ASN A 169 -15.90 -20.86 -22.61
N ASP A 170 -16.54 -19.74 -22.96
CA ASP A 170 -16.10 -18.75 -23.96
C ASP A 170 -16.11 -17.31 -23.38
N LEU A 171 -16.22 -16.27 -24.20
CA LEU A 171 -16.31 -14.89 -23.71
C LEU A 171 -17.72 -14.60 -23.18
N THR A 172 -17.84 -14.25 -21.90
CA THR A 172 -19.07 -13.72 -21.30
C THR A 172 -19.12 -12.19 -21.41
N GLY A 173 -20.19 -11.64 -22.00
CA GLY A 173 -20.38 -10.19 -22.16
C GLY A 173 -20.52 -9.75 -23.62
N ALA A 174 -20.14 -8.50 -23.91
CA ALA A 174 -20.42 -7.83 -25.19
C ALA A 174 -19.68 -8.43 -26.40
N ASP A 175 -18.45 -8.90 -26.22
CA ASP A 175 -17.65 -9.55 -27.28
C ASP A 175 -17.91 -11.07 -27.39
N GLY A 176 -18.95 -11.56 -26.72
CA GLY A 176 -19.31 -12.97 -26.70
C GLY A 176 -20.78 -13.19 -26.39
N ASN A 177 -21.09 -13.92 -25.31
CA ASN A 177 -22.45 -14.38 -25.05
C ASN A 177 -22.81 -14.43 -23.53
N TRP A 178 -24.04 -14.82 -23.17
CA TRP A 178 -24.54 -14.85 -21.78
C TRP A 178 -25.05 -16.23 -21.34
N THR A 179 -24.73 -17.27 -22.11
CA THR A 179 -24.98 -18.66 -21.77
C THR A 179 -23.89 -19.16 -20.81
N LEU A 180 -24.20 -20.22 -20.07
CA LEU A 180 -23.25 -20.93 -19.23
C LEU A 180 -23.14 -22.35 -19.81
N GLU A 181 -22.23 -22.54 -20.77
CA GLU A 181 -22.20 -23.73 -21.65
C GLU A 181 -21.78 -25.02 -20.91
N TYR A 182 -21.21 -24.89 -19.72
CA TYR A 182 -20.79 -26.02 -18.90
C TYR A 182 -21.53 -26.01 -17.57
N GLN A 183 -22.24 -27.10 -17.28
CA GLN A 183 -22.94 -27.32 -16.02
C GLN A 183 -22.55 -28.68 -15.43
N VAL A 184 -22.49 -28.72 -14.10
CA VAL A 184 -22.43 -29.94 -13.29
C VAL A 184 -23.71 -29.96 -12.47
N GLY A 185 -24.62 -30.88 -12.79
CA GLY A 185 -25.96 -30.92 -12.22
C GLY A 185 -27.07 -30.44 -13.17
N THR A 186 -28.25 -30.18 -12.61
CA THR A 186 -29.41 -29.55 -13.27
C THR A 186 -29.42 -28.06 -12.90
N ILE A 187 -29.97 -27.19 -13.76
CA ILE A 187 -30.07 -25.76 -13.47
C ILE A 187 -31.54 -25.37 -13.54
N GLU A 188 -32.15 -25.10 -12.39
CA GLU A 188 -33.57 -24.76 -12.27
C GLU A 188 -33.86 -23.35 -12.81
N SER A 189 -32.97 -22.38 -12.57
CA SER A 189 -33.13 -21.02 -13.11
C SER A 189 -31.84 -20.24 -13.25
N LEU A 190 -31.59 -19.66 -14.44
CA LEU A 190 -30.51 -18.70 -14.62
C LEU A 190 -30.67 -17.41 -13.78
N GLY A 191 -31.86 -17.14 -13.22
CA GLY A 191 -32.08 -16.02 -12.28
C GLY A 191 -31.88 -14.60 -12.81
N VAL A 192 -31.60 -14.45 -14.11
CA VAL A 192 -31.31 -13.19 -14.82
C VAL A 192 -32.27 -12.97 -15.99
N SER A 193 -32.35 -11.74 -16.50
CA SER A 193 -32.99 -11.44 -17.79
C SER A 193 -31.91 -11.32 -18.87
N THR A 194 -31.76 -12.35 -19.71
CA THR A 194 -30.76 -12.35 -20.79
C THR A 194 -30.97 -11.20 -21.77
N SER A 195 -32.22 -10.78 -22.04
CA SER A 195 -32.51 -9.60 -22.85
C SER A 195 -32.11 -8.27 -22.20
N ASN A 196 -31.99 -8.21 -20.86
CA ASN A 196 -31.45 -7.03 -20.17
C ASN A 196 -29.92 -7.04 -20.16
N LEU A 197 -29.28 -8.21 -20.05
CA LEU A 197 -27.83 -8.37 -20.08
C LEU A 197 -27.19 -7.92 -21.40
N HIS A 198 -27.94 -7.93 -22.52
CA HIS A 198 -27.50 -7.37 -23.81
C HIS A 198 -27.25 -5.84 -23.79
N ASN A 199 -27.62 -5.12 -22.72
CA ASN A 199 -27.30 -3.69 -22.56
C ASN A 199 -25.93 -3.45 -21.91
N TYR A 200 -25.27 -4.49 -21.41
CA TYR A 200 -23.93 -4.42 -20.81
C TYR A 200 -22.87 -4.49 -21.92
N ASN A 201 -22.16 -3.39 -22.13
CA ASN A 201 -21.27 -3.20 -23.30
C ASN A 201 -19.79 -3.59 -23.03
N HIS A 202 -19.52 -4.38 -21.99
CA HIS A 202 -18.17 -4.80 -21.60
C HIS A 202 -18.05 -6.33 -21.56
N THR A 203 -16.83 -6.85 -21.43
CA THR A 203 -16.53 -8.29 -21.46
C THR A 203 -15.81 -8.73 -20.18
N LEU A 204 -16.23 -9.85 -19.58
CA LEU A 204 -15.86 -10.27 -18.23
C LEU A 204 -14.50 -11.03 -18.16
N ALA A 205 -13.48 -10.54 -18.86
CA ALA A 205 -12.24 -11.28 -19.12
C ALA A 205 -11.14 -11.03 -18.08
N THR A 206 -10.31 -12.05 -17.81
CA THR A 206 -9.04 -11.94 -17.07
C THR A 206 -7.89 -12.44 -17.93
N PHE A 207 -6.84 -11.63 -18.07
CA PHE A 207 -5.67 -11.95 -18.89
C PHE A 207 -4.54 -12.56 -18.05
N SER A 208 -4.22 -13.83 -18.29
CA SER A 208 -3.30 -14.60 -17.45
C SER A 208 -1.85 -14.60 -17.98
N VAL A 209 -0.91 -14.22 -17.12
CA VAL A 209 0.53 -14.31 -17.37
C VAL A 209 1.05 -15.66 -16.87
N THR A 210 1.37 -16.57 -17.80
CA THR A 210 1.77 -17.97 -17.49
C THR A 210 3.26 -18.23 -17.71
N ASN A 211 4.01 -17.27 -18.24
CA ASN A 211 5.47 -17.39 -18.43
C ASN A 211 6.22 -16.07 -18.28
N ALA A 212 7.55 -16.15 -18.15
CA ALA A 212 8.44 -15.00 -17.93
C ALA A 212 8.98 -14.34 -19.23
N ASN A 213 8.42 -14.65 -20.39
CA ASN A 213 8.89 -14.09 -21.66
C ASN A 213 8.49 -12.62 -21.84
N ASP A 214 9.19 -11.91 -22.72
CA ASP A 214 8.88 -10.52 -23.11
C ASP A 214 7.75 -10.41 -24.14
N ALA A 215 7.43 -11.49 -24.86
CA ALA A 215 6.44 -11.49 -25.94
C ALA A 215 5.92 -12.92 -26.21
N GLY A 216 4.81 -13.01 -26.95
CA GLY A 216 4.14 -14.27 -27.29
C GLY A 216 3.09 -14.71 -26.27
N VAL A 217 2.38 -15.81 -26.58
CA VAL A 217 1.26 -16.32 -25.78
C VAL A 217 1.67 -16.53 -24.31
N GLY A 218 0.83 -16.05 -23.38
CA GLY A 218 1.06 -16.15 -21.93
C GLY A 218 2.16 -15.23 -21.38
N SER A 219 2.78 -14.39 -22.21
CA SER A 219 3.70 -13.34 -21.74
C SER A 219 2.94 -12.13 -21.20
N PHE A 220 3.55 -11.39 -20.28
CA PHE A 220 2.96 -10.19 -19.68
C PHE A 220 2.72 -9.08 -20.70
N ARG A 221 3.58 -8.96 -21.73
CA ARG A 221 3.35 -8.01 -22.83
C ARG A 221 2.13 -8.39 -23.66
N GLN A 222 1.92 -9.67 -23.92
CA GLN A 222 0.74 -10.12 -24.67
C GLN A 222 -0.52 -9.81 -23.86
N ALA A 223 -0.55 -10.15 -22.57
CA ALA A 223 -1.66 -9.79 -21.67
C ALA A 223 -1.96 -8.27 -21.66
N ILE A 224 -0.93 -7.40 -21.69
CA ILE A 224 -1.12 -5.94 -21.82
C ILE A 224 -1.64 -5.53 -23.22
N LEU A 225 -1.20 -6.19 -24.29
CA LEU A 225 -1.70 -5.91 -25.65
C LEU A 225 -3.16 -6.36 -25.83
N ASP A 226 -3.54 -7.48 -25.23
CA ASP A 226 -4.89 -8.05 -25.30
C ASP A 226 -5.87 -7.22 -24.46
N ALA A 227 -5.45 -6.78 -23.25
CA ALA A 227 -6.17 -5.80 -22.43
C ALA A 227 -6.37 -4.47 -23.19
N ASN A 228 -5.29 -3.82 -23.66
CA ASN A 228 -5.37 -2.57 -24.45
C ASN A 228 -6.20 -2.66 -25.76
N ALA A 229 -6.57 -3.87 -26.21
CA ALA A 229 -7.44 -4.10 -27.37
C ALA A 229 -8.90 -4.40 -26.98
N THR A 230 -9.15 -4.71 -25.72
CA THR A 230 -10.46 -4.79 -25.07
C THR A 230 -10.87 -3.40 -24.59
N ALA A 231 -12.16 -3.16 -24.35
CA ALA A 231 -12.66 -1.86 -23.92
C ALA A 231 -13.07 -1.90 -22.44
N GLY A 232 -12.61 -0.92 -21.66
CA GLY A 232 -13.07 -0.71 -20.29
C GLY A 232 -11.97 -0.93 -19.24
N ALA A 233 -12.33 -1.63 -18.16
CA ALA A 233 -11.44 -1.90 -17.04
C ALA A 233 -11.02 -3.38 -17.03
N ASP A 234 -9.75 -3.65 -17.35
CA ASP A 234 -9.20 -5.00 -17.44
C ASP A 234 -8.51 -5.46 -16.16
N ASN A 235 -8.33 -6.78 -16.03
CA ASN A 235 -7.51 -7.40 -15.00
C ASN A 235 -6.45 -8.34 -15.61
N ILE A 236 -5.18 -8.08 -15.31
CA ILE A 236 -4.03 -8.95 -15.62
C ILE A 236 -3.55 -9.65 -14.35
N VAL A 237 -3.50 -10.97 -14.39
CA VAL A 237 -3.20 -11.83 -13.24
C VAL A 237 -2.01 -12.72 -13.54
N PHE A 238 -1.11 -12.88 -12.57
CA PHE A 238 0.09 -13.73 -12.70
C PHE A 238 -0.17 -15.15 -12.16
N ASP A 239 0.22 -16.17 -12.94
CA ASP A 239 0.06 -17.58 -12.55
C ASP A 239 0.77 -17.88 -11.22
N ALA A 240 -0.02 -18.26 -10.21
CA ALA A 240 0.45 -18.47 -8.85
C ALA A 240 1.42 -19.65 -8.69
N ALA A 241 1.37 -20.65 -9.57
CA ALA A 241 2.26 -21.81 -9.53
C ALA A 241 3.59 -21.51 -10.24
N PHE A 242 3.57 -20.85 -11.39
CA PHE A 242 4.76 -20.45 -12.13
C PHE A 242 5.53 -19.34 -11.40
N PHE A 243 4.83 -18.34 -10.86
CA PHE A 243 5.37 -17.23 -10.07
C PHE A 243 5.29 -17.50 -8.55
N SER A 244 5.34 -18.78 -8.14
CA SER A 244 5.53 -19.23 -6.74
C SER A 244 6.95 -18.98 -6.20
N THR A 245 7.88 -18.60 -7.07
CA THR A 245 9.29 -18.32 -6.78
C THR A 245 9.74 -17.12 -7.60
N ALA A 246 10.83 -16.45 -7.20
CA ALA A 246 11.35 -15.28 -7.88
C ALA A 246 11.63 -15.51 -9.39
N ARG A 247 10.97 -14.74 -10.26
CA ARG A 247 11.18 -14.69 -11.71
C ARG A 247 11.36 -13.24 -12.17
N THR A 248 12.12 -13.05 -13.24
CA THR A 248 12.29 -11.74 -13.89
C THR A 248 11.84 -11.79 -15.34
N ILE A 249 10.77 -11.08 -15.68
CA ILE A 249 10.41 -10.73 -17.05
C ILE A 249 11.38 -9.64 -17.50
N THR A 250 12.22 -9.96 -18.49
CA THR A 250 13.25 -9.05 -18.98
C THR A 250 12.79 -8.45 -20.30
N LEU A 251 12.54 -7.14 -20.32
CA LEU A 251 12.06 -6.46 -21.53
C LEU A 251 13.18 -6.36 -22.57
N THR A 252 12.88 -6.74 -23.81
CA THR A 252 13.81 -6.76 -24.95
C THR A 252 13.30 -5.94 -26.13
N THR A 253 11.98 -5.82 -26.26
CA THR A 253 11.26 -5.11 -27.33
C THR A 253 10.84 -3.68 -26.93
N GLY A 254 11.32 -3.20 -25.78
CA GLY A 254 11.09 -1.85 -25.27
C GLY A 254 10.07 -1.78 -24.13
N GLN A 255 9.52 -0.60 -23.87
CA GLN A 255 8.60 -0.37 -22.76
C GLN A 255 7.24 -1.07 -22.94
N LEU A 256 6.53 -1.29 -21.83
CA LEU A 256 5.12 -1.68 -21.82
C LEU A 256 4.27 -0.41 -21.89
N ASN A 257 3.38 -0.30 -22.87
CA ASN A 257 2.42 0.80 -22.95
C ASN A 257 1.08 0.32 -22.39
N VAL A 258 0.46 1.10 -21.52
CA VAL A 258 -0.91 0.86 -21.02
C VAL A 258 -1.78 2.03 -21.49
N THR A 259 -2.84 1.74 -22.22
CA THR A 259 -3.69 2.75 -22.89
C THR A 259 -5.13 2.77 -22.42
N ASP A 260 -5.70 1.65 -21.96
CA ASP A 260 -7.00 1.63 -21.28
C ASP A 260 -6.87 1.31 -19.77
N ALA A 261 -7.98 1.31 -19.04
CA ALA A 261 -7.99 1.15 -17.58
C ALA A 261 -7.63 -0.28 -17.19
N LEU A 262 -6.69 -0.44 -16.24
CA LEU A 262 -6.02 -1.73 -16.05
C LEU A 262 -5.62 -1.98 -14.60
N THR A 263 -6.06 -3.12 -14.06
CA THR A 263 -5.53 -3.73 -12.82
C THR A 263 -4.49 -4.78 -13.16
N ILE A 264 -3.38 -4.79 -12.42
CA ILE A 264 -2.28 -5.75 -12.57
C ILE A 264 -1.99 -6.37 -11.20
N GLN A 265 -2.36 -7.63 -11.01
CA GLN A 265 -2.19 -8.35 -9.75
C GLN A 265 -1.08 -9.42 -9.85
N GLY A 266 0.11 -9.07 -9.35
CA GLY A 266 1.24 -9.99 -9.21
C GLY A 266 1.17 -10.85 -7.95
N THR A 267 1.99 -11.90 -7.90
CA THR A 267 2.08 -12.85 -6.77
C THR A 267 2.95 -12.36 -5.61
N GLY A 268 3.31 -11.08 -5.60
CA GLY A 268 4.17 -10.42 -4.59
C GLY A 268 5.47 -9.90 -5.20
N ALA A 269 5.94 -8.73 -4.73
CA ALA A 269 7.10 -8.05 -5.32
C ALA A 269 8.43 -8.81 -5.20
N SER A 270 8.53 -9.79 -4.29
CA SER A 270 9.66 -10.72 -4.20
C SER A 270 9.62 -11.84 -5.26
N ASN A 271 8.44 -12.11 -5.83
CA ASN A 271 8.17 -13.21 -6.75
C ASN A 271 8.16 -12.76 -8.21
N VAL A 272 7.49 -11.64 -8.51
CA VAL A 272 7.42 -11.07 -9.87
C VAL A 272 8.32 -9.86 -9.97
N THR A 273 9.32 -9.90 -10.85
CA THR A 273 10.10 -8.72 -11.26
C THR A 273 9.89 -8.45 -12.75
N VAL A 274 9.64 -7.19 -13.12
CA VAL A 274 9.64 -6.70 -14.49
C VAL A 274 10.86 -5.79 -14.65
N SER A 275 11.71 -6.08 -15.64
CA SER A 275 13.03 -5.47 -15.80
C SER A 275 13.16 -4.76 -17.14
N GLY A 276 13.39 -3.44 -17.12
CA GLY A 276 13.70 -2.63 -18.31
C GLY A 276 15.09 -2.89 -18.91
N ASN A 277 15.81 -3.89 -18.38
CA ASN A 277 17.05 -4.46 -18.91
C ASN A 277 18.21 -3.46 -19.10
N ASN A 278 18.16 -2.29 -18.44
CA ASN A 278 19.03 -1.13 -18.69
C ASN A 278 18.99 -0.63 -20.15
N THR A 279 17.95 -0.97 -20.92
CA THR A 279 17.78 -0.55 -22.33
C THR A 279 16.54 0.32 -22.56
N SER A 280 15.52 0.20 -21.70
CA SER A 280 14.22 0.85 -21.91
C SER A 280 13.51 1.17 -20.59
N ARG A 281 12.50 2.05 -20.67
CA ARG A 281 11.52 2.27 -19.60
C ARG A 281 10.74 0.98 -19.34
N VAL A 282 10.28 0.73 -18.11
CA VAL A 282 9.42 -0.44 -17.84
C VAL A 282 7.98 -0.19 -18.29
N PHE A 283 7.30 0.83 -17.76
CA PHE A 283 5.91 1.17 -18.10
C PHE A 283 5.72 2.63 -18.53
N ASN A 284 4.88 2.84 -19.54
CA ASN A 284 4.38 4.14 -19.98
C ASN A 284 2.85 4.12 -19.97
N LEU A 285 2.25 4.88 -19.05
CA LEU A 285 0.81 4.85 -18.80
C LEU A 285 0.12 6.05 -19.48
N GLY A 286 -1.02 5.78 -20.12
CA GLY A 286 -1.92 6.80 -20.65
C GLY A 286 -2.67 7.57 -19.56
N ALA A 287 -3.53 8.49 -20.00
CA ALA A 287 -4.43 9.26 -19.13
C ALA A 287 -5.68 8.44 -18.78
N THR A 288 -5.49 7.34 -18.06
CA THR A 288 -6.52 6.37 -17.65
C THR A 288 -6.34 5.97 -16.17
N THR A 289 -7.13 5.02 -15.66
CA THR A 289 -7.02 4.49 -14.30
C THR A 289 -6.22 3.19 -14.30
N VAL A 290 -5.11 3.14 -13.56
CA VAL A 290 -4.24 1.97 -13.48
C VAL A 290 -3.97 1.59 -12.03
N SER A 291 -4.12 0.30 -11.71
CA SER A 291 -3.78 -0.28 -10.41
C SER A 291 -2.69 -1.33 -10.61
N ILE A 292 -1.59 -1.24 -9.87
CA ILE A 292 -0.50 -2.23 -9.92
C ILE A 292 -0.23 -2.71 -8.49
N ASN A 293 -0.34 -4.02 -8.29
CA ASN A 293 -0.15 -4.67 -6.99
C ASN A 293 0.87 -5.81 -7.09
N GLY A 294 1.76 -5.93 -6.10
CA GLY A 294 2.54 -7.13 -5.88
C GLY A 294 3.56 -7.49 -6.97
N ILE A 295 4.22 -6.50 -7.57
CA ILE A 295 5.36 -6.71 -8.50
C ILE A 295 6.55 -5.81 -8.12
N SER A 296 7.76 -6.20 -8.54
CA SER A 296 8.95 -5.34 -8.57
C SER A 296 9.19 -4.78 -9.97
N ILE A 297 9.60 -3.52 -10.05
CA ILE A 297 9.89 -2.78 -11.28
C ILE A 297 11.36 -2.36 -11.22
N SER A 298 12.17 -2.84 -12.15
CA SER A 298 13.63 -2.76 -12.02
C SER A 298 14.37 -2.38 -13.29
N ASN A 299 15.59 -1.87 -13.13
CA ASN A 299 16.57 -1.67 -14.20
C ASN A 299 16.06 -0.85 -15.40
N GLY A 300 15.02 -0.03 -15.23
CA GLY A 300 14.52 0.85 -16.28
C GLY A 300 15.57 1.90 -16.68
N LEU A 301 15.66 2.21 -17.98
CA LEU A 301 16.47 3.30 -18.51
C LEU A 301 15.62 4.23 -19.39
N ALA A 302 15.57 5.51 -19.03
CA ALA A 302 14.90 6.58 -19.78
C ALA A 302 15.53 7.94 -19.43
N PHE A 303 15.01 9.05 -19.97
CA PHE A 303 15.37 10.40 -19.50
C PHE A 303 14.50 10.87 -18.31
N ASN A 304 13.27 10.38 -18.24
CA ASN A 304 12.34 10.56 -17.14
C ASN A 304 11.72 9.22 -16.73
N GLY A 305 11.26 9.05 -15.48
CA GLY A 305 10.34 7.97 -15.07
C GLY A 305 10.71 6.58 -15.54
N ALA A 306 11.94 6.14 -15.26
CA ALA A 306 12.50 4.98 -15.96
C ALA A 306 11.85 3.65 -15.55
N GLY A 307 11.34 3.54 -14.32
CA GLY A 307 10.35 2.52 -13.98
C GLY A 307 9.01 2.82 -14.66
N ILE A 308 8.32 3.87 -14.21
CA ILE A 308 7.00 4.30 -14.71
C ILE A 308 7.02 5.78 -15.13
N ALA A 309 6.43 6.09 -16.29
CA ALA A 309 5.86 7.41 -16.55
C ALA A 309 4.33 7.36 -16.46
N ALA A 310 3.77 8.28 -15.68
CA ALA A 310 2.34 8.53 -15.54
C ALA A 310 2.04 9.97 -15.98
N ALA A 311 1.07 10.15 -16.88
CA ALA A 311 0.73 11.45 -17.46
C ALA A 311 -0.79 11.61 -17.52
N GLY A 312 -1.35 12.37 -16.57
CA GLY A 312 -2.80 12.47 -16.37
C GLY A 312 -3.45 11.22 -15.75
N THR A 313 -2.68 10.15 -15.51
CA THR A 313 -3.12 8.85 -14.99
C THR A 313 -3.65 8.94 -13.55
N THR A 314 -4.73 8.23 -13.25
CA THR A 314 -5.10 7.87 -11.87
C THR A 314 -4.37 6.56 -11.53
N LEU A 315 -3.31 6.62 -10.74
CA LEU A 315 -2.40 5.48 -10.53
C LEU A 315 -2.37 5.03 -9.06
N THR A 316 -2.70 3.77 -8.81
CA THR A 316 -2.52 3.10 -7.52
C THR A 316 -1.35 2.11 -7.61
N LEU A 317 -0.39 2.22 -6.70
CA LEU A 317 0.76 1.31 -6.56
C LEU A 317 0.77 0.71 -5.15
N ASN A 318 0.47 -0.58 -5.01
CA ASN A 318 0.42 -1.26 -3.71
C ASN A 318 1.40 -2.44 -3.62
N ASN A 319 2.14 -2.55 -2.52
CA ASN A 319 3.11 -3.64 -2.30
C ASN A 319 4.18 -3.74 -3.41
N ILE A 320 4.64 -2.60 -3.95
CA ILE A 320 5.53 -2.52 -5.12
C ILE A 320 7.00 -2.31 -4.75
N GLY A 321 7.90 -3.06 -5.40
CA GLY A 321 9.34 -2.80 -5.39
C GLY A 321 9.78 -1.91 -6.55
N PHE A 322 10.70 -0.98 -6.32
CA PHE A 322 11.37 -0.20 -7.36
C PHE A 322 12.88 -0.22 -7.15
N SER A 323 13.63 -0.89 -8.03
CA SER A 323 15.09 -1.09 -7.85
C SER A 323 15.94 -0.73 -9.07
N ASN A 324 17.04 0.00 -8.84
CA ASN A 324 18.03 0.34 -9.88
C ASN A 324 17.48 1.06 -11.14
N ASN A 325 16.31 1.69 -11.08
CA ASN A 325 15.75 2.41 -12.23
C ASN A 325 16.45 3.78 -12.41
N ARG A 326 16.82 4.12 -13.64
CA ARG A 326 17.77 5.21 -13.96
C ARG A 326 17.19 6.18 -14.99
N ALA A 327 16.83 7.38 -14.53
CA ALA A 327 16.49 8.52 -15.39
C ALA A 327 17.76 9.32 -15.69
N ILE A 328 18.20 9.36 -16.96
CA ILE A 328 19.46 9.99 -17.38
C ILE A 328 19.20 11.02 -18.48
N GLY A 329 19.51 12.29 -18.20
CA GLY A 329 19.43 13.37 -19.17
C GLY A 329 20.45 13.22 -20.30
N GLY A 330 20.06 13.58 -21.53
CA GLY A 330 20.96 13.52 -22.68
C GLY A 330 22.15 14.47 -22.53
N ASN A 331 23.34 14.06 -22.94
CA ASN A 331 24.51 14.94 -22.97
C ASN A 331 24.38 16.00 -24.08
N GLY A 332 24.86 17.20 -23.82
CA GLY A 332 25.02 18.23 -24.85
C GLY A 332 26.15 17.86 -25.81
N VAL A 333 25.97 18.18 -27.09
CA VAL A 333 26.98 17.92 -28.13
C VAL A 333 28.06 19.00 -28.08
N ASN A 334 29.31 18.62 -28.33
CA ASN A 334 30.41 19.58 -28.43
C ASN A 334 30.21 20.53 -29.63
N GLY A 335 30.78 21.74 -29.58
CA GLY A 335 30.79 22.67 -30.72
C GLY A 335 31.74 22.24 -31.83
N SER A 336 31.81 23.01 -32.92
CA SER A 336 32.80 22.79 -33.99
C SER A 336 34.23 23.12 -33.52
N ALA A 337 35.12 22.14 -33.64
CA ALA A 337 36.53 22.22 -33.24
C ALA A 337 37.44 23.01 -34.21
N THR A 338 36.95 23.37 -35.40
CA THR A 338 37.74 24.14 -36.38
C THR A 338 37.50 25.65 -36.28
N GLY A 339 36.31 26.08 -35.86
CA GLY A 339 35.87 27.48 -35.93
C GLY A 339 35.32 28.08 -34.64
N ALA A 340 35.74 27.58 -33.47
CA ALA A 340 35.26 28.03 -32.16
C ALA A 340 33.72 28.01 -32.01
N GLY A 341 33.11 26.85 -32.21
CA GLY A 341 31.72 26.61 -31.82
C GLY A 341 31.57 26.38 -30.32
N GLY A 342 30.50 26.93 -29.72
CA GLY A 342 30.13 26.67 -28.32
C GLY A 342 29.47 25.29 -28.16
N GLY A 343 29.66 24.66 -27.00
CA GLY A 343 29.02 23.36 -26.71
C GLY A 343 27.54 23.50 -26.32
N GLY A 344 26.70 22.53 -26.66
CA GLY A 344 25.31 22.47 -26.18
C GLY A 344 25.22 22.12 -24.70
N GLY A 345 24.18 22.57 -24.02
CA GLY A 345 23.91 22.21 -22.61
C GLY A 345 23.36 20.80 -22.46
N GLY A 346 23.51 20.19 -21.28
CA GLY A 346 22.95 18.87 -20.97
C GLY A 346 21.45 18.90 -20.61
N GLY A 347 20.73 17.82 -20.89
CA GLY A 347 19.34 17.61 -20.48
C GLY A 347 19.19 17.11 -19.04
N ALA A 348 17.97 17.06 -18.53
CA ALA A 348 17.65 16.65 -17.16
C ALA A 348 17.35 15.15 -17.03
N GLY A 349 17.71 14.56 -15.89
CA GLY A 349 17.20 13.25 -15.45
C GLY A 349 16.10 13.44 -14.41
N LEU A 350 14.90 12.91 -14.64
CA LEU A 350 13.70 13.18 -13.83
C LEU A 350 13.01 11.91 -13.31
N GLY A 351 13.10 11.58 -12.02
CA GLY A 351 12.34 10.46 -11.44
C GLY A 351 12.90 9.10 -11.85
N GLY A 352 13.90 8.58 -11.13
CA GLY A 352 14.53 7.30 -11.48
C GLY A 352 13.52 6.15 -11.55
N ALA A 353 12.69 6.01 -10.52
CA ALA A 353 11.60 5.04 -10.47
C ALA A 353 10.32 5.56 -11.15
N LEU A 354 9.87 6.77 -10.84
CA LEU A 354 8.53 7.25 -11.20
C LEU A 354 8.55 8.73 -11.61
N PHE A 355 7.92 9.05 -12.74
CA PHE A 355 7.64 10.41 -13.19
C PHE A 355 6.13 10.62 -13.26
N ILE A 356 5.64 11.66 -12.59
CA ILE A 356 4.21 12.00 -12.50
C ILE A 356 4.00 13.37 -13.14
N ASN A 357 3.09 13.45 -14.12
CA ASN A 357 2.77 14.68 -14.83
C ASN A 357 1.26 14.87 -14.96
N GLY A 358 0.63 15.36 -13.88
CA GLY A 358 -0.82 15.42 -13.75
C GLY A 358 -1.41 14.09 -13.29
N GLY A 359 -2.72 14.10 -13.02
CA GLY A 359 -3.42 12.96 -12.42
C GLY A 359 -3.26 12.88 -10.90
N THR A 360 -3.60 11.71 -10.35
CA THR A 360 -3.59 11.42 -8.91
C THR A 360 -2.89 10.09 -8.69
N VAL A 361 -1.86 10.09 -7.85
CA VAL A 361 -1.03 8.90 -7.61
C VAL A 361 -1.04 8.54 -6.13
N THR A 362 -1.42 7.30 -5.83
CA THR A 362 -1.39 6.71 -4.49
C THR A 362 -0.35 5.60 -4.44
N VAL A 363 0.56 5.65 -3.48
CA VAL A 363 1.63 4.66 -3.30
C VAL A 363 1.58 4.11 -1.89
N SER A 364 1.33 2.81 -1.73
CA SER A 364 1.27 2.12 -0.42
C SER A 364 2.22 0.93 -0.35
N ASN A 365 2.82 0.73 0.83
CA ASN A 365 3.66 -0.44 1.15
C ASN A 365 4.84 -0.66 0.19
N ALA A 366 5.36 0.42 -0.42
CA ALA A 366 6.34 0.35 -1.50
C ALA A 366 7.78 0.48 -1.00
N GLN A 367 8.73 -0.09 -1.76
CA GLN A 367 10.16 -0.02 -1.49
C GLN A 367 10.91 0.58 -2.69
N PHE A 368 11.41 1.80 -2.54
CA PHE A 368 12.24 2.47 -3.54
C PHE A 368 13.70 2.37 -3.13
N THR A 369 14.47 1.55 -3.85
CA THR A 369 15.87 1.23 -3.53
C THR A 369 16.78 1.54 -4.72
N THR A 370 17.91 2.22 -4.47
CA THR A 370 18.99 2.49 -5.46
C THR A 370 18.56 3.12 -6.81
N ASN A 371 17.39 3.74 -6.88
CA ASN A 371 16.94 4.45 -8.09
C ASN A 371 17.70 5.78 -8.24
N GLN A 372 17.92 6.21 -9.48
CA GLN A 372 18.78 7.36 -9.78
C GLN A 372 18.17 8.30 -10.81
N ALA A 373 18.30 9.61 -10.57
CA ALA A 373 17.99 10.68 -11.50
C ALA A 373 19.28 11.49 -11.76
N THR A 374 19.82 11.42 -12.97
CA THR A 374 21.13 11.95 -13.35
C THR A 374 21.01 12.97 -14.47
N GLY A 375 21.46 14.21 -14.25
CA GLY A 375 21.57 15.21 -15.30
C GLY A 375 22.64 14.86 -16.33
N GLY A 376 22.38 15.16 -17.60
CA GLY A 376 23.35 15.01 -18.68
C GLY A 376 24.45 16.06 -18.61
N ASN A 377 25.65 15.73 -19.09
CA ASN A 377 26.78 16.65 -19.09
C ASN A 377 26.65 17.67 -20.24
N GLY A 378 27.18 18.87 -20.05
CA GLY A 378 27.31 19.86 -21.12
C GLY A 378 28.45 19.52 -22.09
N GLY A 379 28.26 19.87 -23.37
CA GLY A 379 29.27 19.68 -24.41
C GLY A 379 30.43 20.67 -24.28
N ALA A 380 31.61 20.28 -24.76
CA ALA A 380 32.79 21.13 -24.83
C ALA A 380 32.64 22.24 -25.90
N GLY A 381 33.16 23.43 -25.60
CA GLY A 381 33.50 24.44 -26.60
C GLY A 381 34.97 24.31 -27.03
N PHE A 382 35.34 24.92 -28.14
CA PHE A 382 36.69 24.77 -28.73
C PHE A 382 37.38 26.11 -29.03
N PRO A 383 38.73 26.13 -29.17
CA PRO A 383 39.47 27.27 -29.68
C PRO A 383 39.23 27.49 -31.19
N ASN A 384 39.61 28.67 -31.68
CA ASN A 384 39.69 28.97 -33.10
C ASN A 384 41.05 28.52 -33.63
N ASN A 385 41.05 27.53 -34.54
CA ASN A 385 42.26 26.94 -35.13
C ASN A 385 42.60 27.53 -36.52
N GLY A 386 42.21 28.79 -36.77
CA GLY A 386 42.51 29.52 -38.01
C GLY A 386 41.36 29.58 -39.03
N PHE A 387 40.17 29.07 -38.71
CA PHE A 387 39.00 29.08 -39.58
C PHE A 387 37.84 29.85 -38.93
N PHE A 388 37.19 30.73 -39.69
CA PHE A 388 36.26 31.74 -39.15
C PHE A 388 34.78 31.36 -39.24
N ASN A 389 34.46 30.05 -39.20
CA ASN A 389 33.10 29.54 -39.30
C ASN A 389 32.98 28.27 -38.44
N GLY A 390 32.36 28.39 -37.27
CA GLY A 390 32.13 27.27 -36.35
C GLY A 390 30.67 27.16 -35.96
N THR A 391 30.08 25.98 -36.13
CA THR A 391 28.73 25.68 -35.63
C THR A 391 28.74 25.40 -34.13
N GLY A 392 27.71 25.83 -33.42
CA GLY A 392 27.47 25.38 -32.05
C GLY A 392 27.01 23.92 -31.99
N GLY A 393 27.18 23.27 -30.84
CA GLY A 393 26.66 21.91 -30.60
C GLY A 393 25.19 21.92 -30.19
N ASN A 394 24.43 20.88 -30.57
CA ASN A 394 23.05 20.71 -30.12
C ASN A 394 22.98 20.47 -28.60
N GLY A 395 21.95 20.99 -27.95
CA GLY A 395 21.62 20.66 -26.57
C GLY A 395 21.19 19.20 -26.42
N GLY A 396 21.38 18.64 -25.23
CA GLY A 396 21.05 17.26 -24.90
C GLY A 396 19.57 17.07 -24.53
N GLY A 397 18.99 15.95 -24.96
CA GLY A 397 17.57 15.61 -24.77
C GLY A 397 16.79 15.55 -26.09
N THR A 398 15.59 14.98 -26.06
CA THR A 398 14.74 14.81 -27.26
C THR A 398 14.22 16.12 -27.84
N SER A 399 14.17 17.18 -27.03
CA SER A 399 13.88 18.55 -27.48
C SER A 399 15.06 19.49 -27.22
N GLY A 400 16.30 18.97 -27.40
CA GLY A 400 17.53 19.76 -27.26
C GLY A 400 17.58 20.93 -28.24
N GLY A 401 18.01 22.09 -27.76
CA GLY A 401 18.11 23.30 -28.58
C GLY A 401 19.13 23.13 -29.71
N VAL A 402 18.76 23.54 -30.92
CA VAL A 402 19.62 23.38 -32.11
C VAL A 402 20.87 24.27 -31.98
N GLY A 403 22.04 23.68 -32.23
CA GLY A 403 23.31 24.39 -32.28
C GLY A 403 23.38 25.34 -33.47
N ALA A 404 23.85 26.57 -33.25
CA ALA A 404 23.75 27.61 -34.27
C ALA A 404 24.74 27.46 -35.42
N GLY A 405 24.40 28.04 -36.58
CA GLY A 405 25.35 28.34 -37.65
C GLY A 405 26.36 29.43 -37.26
N SER A 406 27.35 29.67 -38.11
CA SER A 406 28.42 30.69 -37.94
C SER A 406 27.92 32.00 -37.32
N GLY A 407 28.50 32.41 -36.19
CA GLY A 407 28.14 33.64 -35.46
C GLY A 407 26.72 33.72 -34.87
N GLY A 408 25.85 32.74 -35.12
CA GLY A 408 24.44 32.75 -34.71
C GLY A 408 24.20 32.34 -33.25
N THR A 409 23.04 32.73 -32.71
CA THR A 409 22.60 32.36 -31.36
C THR A 409 22.03 30.94 -31.31
N GLY A 410 22.43 30.15 -30.31
CA GLY A 410 21.91 28.79 -30.12
C GLY A 410 20.41 28.75 -29.79
N GLY A 411 19.72 27.71 -30.24
CA GLY A 411 18.29 27.51 -29.97
C GLY A 411 18.00 27.19 -28.49
N ALA A 412 16.83 27.58 -28.00
CA ALA A 412 16.37 27.21 -26.66
C ALA A 412 16.08 25.70 -26.57
N GLY A 413 16.34 25.08 -25.41
CA GLY A 413 15.93 23.72 -25.10
C GLY A 413 14.47 23.64 -24.65
N GLY A 414 13.77 22.59 -25.06
CA GLY A 414 12.45 22.23 -24.54
C GLY A 414 12.50 21.62 -23.14
N PHE A 415 11.37 21.10 -22.65
CA PHE A 415 11.29 20.48 -21.33
C PHE A 415 12.34 19.38 -21.15
N ALA A 416 12.95 19.31 -19.96
CA ALA A 416 14.05 18.38 -19.64
C ALA A 416 15.27 18.44 -20.59
N SER A 417 15.40 19.47 -21.44
CA SER A 417 16.37 19.50 -22.53
C SER A 417 17.29 20.72 -22.47
N GLY A 418 18.56 20.53 -22.80
CA GLY A 418 19.57 21.59 -22.79
C GLY A 418 19.45 22.55 -23.99
N GLY A 419 20.02 23.75 -23.85
CA GLY A 419 20.08 24.75 -24.93
C GLY A 419 21.21 24.48 -25.93
N GLY A 420 21.04 24.93 -27.17
CA GLY A 420 22.06 24.82 -28.21
C GLY A 420 23.23 25.77 -28.00
N GLY A 421 24.42 25.39 -28.44
CA GLY A 421 25.60 26.24 -28.43
C GLY A 421 25.52 27.37 -29.47
N GLY A 422 26.18 28.48 -29.19
CA GLY A 422 26.35 29.59 -30.14
C GLY A 422 27.45 29.31 -31.16
N GLY A 423 27.32 29.87 -32.36
CA GLY A 423 28.30 29.73 -33.44
C GLY A 423 29.46 30.72 -33.32
N GLY A 424 30.66 30.29 -33.73
CA GLY A 424 31.84 31.16 -33.81
C GLY A 424 31.99 31.81 -35.18
N SER A 425 32.50 33.05 -35.23
CA SER A 425 32.90 33.73 -36.47
C SER A 425 34.04 34.73 -36.23
N ALA A 426 34.55 35.38 -37.29
CA ALA A 426 35.57 36.42 -37.15
C ALA A 426 35.08 37.63 -36.34
N GLU A 427 33.88 38.12 -36.67
CA GLU A 427 33.37 39.42 -36.20
C GLU A 427 32.49 39.28 -34.96
N THR A 428 31.54 38.33 -34.98
CA THR A 428 30.56 38.11 -33.90
C THR A 428 30.58 36.66 -33.42
N GLY A 429 30.73 36.45 -32.12
CA GLY A 429 30.56 35.15 -31.47
C GLY A 429 29.14 35.05 -30.92
N GLY A 430 28.40 34.02 -31.31
CA GLY A 430 26.99 33.88 -31.00
C GLY A 430 26.72 33.51 -29.54
N ALA A 431 25.63 34.02 -28.98
CA ALA A 431 25.18 33.66 -27.63
C ALA A 431 24.73 32.20 -27.56
N GLY A 432 24.83 31.60 -26.37
CA GLY A 432 24.28 30.26 -26.13
C GLY A 432 22.76 30.31 -25.92
N GLY A 433 22.06 29.26 -26.37
CA GLY A 433 20.64 29.08 -26.14
C GLY A 433 20.32 28.71 -24.69
N VAL A 434 19.19 29.16 -24.18
CA VAL A 434 18.74 28.83 -22.82
C VAL A 434 18.34 27.35 -22.70
N GLY A 435 18.61 26.75 -21.54
CA GLY A 435 18.10 25.42 -21.20
C GLY A 435 16.63 25.48 -20.78
N GLY A 436 15.87 24.42 -21.08
CA GLY A 436 14.52 24.24 -20.53
C GLY A 436 14.54 23.81 -19.06
N PHE A 437 13.40 23.43 -18.50
CA PHE A 437 13.30 22.95 -17.10
C PHE A 437 14.33 21.83 -16.83
N GLY A 438 15.22 22.01 -15.84
CA GLY A 438 16.33 21.09 -15.55
C GLY A 438 17.47 21.05 -16.57
N GLY A 439 17.34 21.68 -17.73
CA GLY A 439 18.35 21.71 -18.80
C GLY A 439 19.43 22.75 -18.57
N GLY A 440 20.68 22.42 -18.89
CA GLY A 440 21.78 23.36 -18.94
C GLY A 440 21.70 24.29 -20.16
N GLY A 441 22.21 25.52 -20.04
CA GLY A 441 22.31 26.45 -21.16
C GLY A 441 23.49 26.11 -22.07
N GLY A 442 23.38 26.42 -23.37
CA GLY A 442 24.49 26.25 -24.31
C GLY A 442 25.62 27.26 -24.05
N GLY A 443 26.86 26.89 -24.34
CA GLY A 443 28.01 27.79 -24.34
C GLY A 443 27.99 28.70 -25.57
N SER A 444 28.51 29.92 -25.43
CA SER A 444 28.65 30.86 -26.54
C SER A 444 29.82 30.51 -27.49
N GLY A 445 29.69 30.88 -28.77
CA GLY A 445 30.77 30.80 -29.75
C GLY A 445 31.88 31.83 -29.51
N GLY A 446 33.08 31.56 -30.03
CA GLY A 446 34.21 32.48 -29.97
C GLY A 446 34.13 33.60 -31.02
N ARG A 447 34.90 34.69 -30.83
CA ARG A 447 35.13 35.72 -31.86
C ARG A 447 36.59 36.14 -31.93
N THR A 448 37.05 36.67 -33.06
CA THR A 448 38.47 37.07 -33.22
C THR A 448 38.74 38.48 -32.66
N ALA A 449 37.77 39.39 -32.72
CA ALA A 449 37.92 40.75 -32.17
C ALA A 449 37.92 40.79 -30.62
N GLY A 450 38.77 41.63 -30.04
CA GLY A 450 39.05 41.68 -28.60
C GLY A 450 37.86 41.93 -27.67
N GLY A 451 38.04 41.59 -26.39
CA GLY A 451 37.04 41.75 -25.32
C GLY A 451 36.17 40.50 -25.08
N ALA A 452 35.32 40.56 -24.05
CA ALA A 452 34.42 39.46 -23.68
C ALA A 452 33.42 39.13 -24.80
N GLY A 453 33.18 37.85 -25.05
CA GLY A 453 32.20 37.34 -26.01
C GLY A 453 30.75 37.63 -25.61
N LEU A 454 29.80 37.10 -26.39
CA LEU A 454 28.41 37.03 -25.91
C LEU A 454 28.29 35.98 -24.80
N PRO A 455 27.28 36.08 -23.91
CA PRO A 455 27.10 35.12 -22.84
C PRO A 455 26.66 33.75 -23.36
N GLY A 456 27.04 32.69 -22.64
CA GLY A 456 26.35 31.42 -22.70
C GLY A 456 24.91 31.55 -22.19
N GLY A 457 24.05 30.63 -22.60
CA GLY A 457 22.65 30.63 -22.22
C GLY A 457 22.46 30.39 -20.72
N ALA A 458 21.40 30.95 -20.16
CA ALA A 458 20.95 30.56 -18.82
C ALA A 458 20.60 29.06 -18.80
N GLY A 459 20.95 28.36 -17.72
CA GLY A 459 20.32 27.08 -17.40
C GLY A 459 18.88 27.32 -16.96
N GLY A 460 18.02 26.33 -17.12
CA GLY A 460 16.69 26.35 -16.52
C GLY A 460 16.75 26.12 -15.01
N THR A 461 15.60 25.82 -14.40
CA THR A 461 15.50 25.41 -13.00
C THR A 461 16.53 24.33 -12.66
N GLY A 462 17.49 24.63 -11.78
CA GLY A 462 18.59 23.72 -11.39
C GLY A 462 19.57 23.32 -12.51
N GLY A 463 19.44 23.83 -13.72
CA GLY A 463 20.40 23.62 -14.81
C GLY A 463 21.62 24.54 -14.66
N GLY A 464 22.78 24.08 -15.15
CA GLY A 464 23.99 24.90 -15.21
C GLY A 464 23.90 25.95 -16.32
N THR A 465 24.43 27.15 -16.08
CA THR A 465 24.60 28.17 -17.14
C THR A 465 25.66 27.72 -18.15
N GLY A 466 25.49 28.06 -19.42
CA GLY A 466 26.58 27.97 -20.40
C GLY A 466 27.73 28.90 -20.03
N GLY A 467 28.97 28.50 -20.33
CA GLY A 467 30.13 29.37 -20.12
C GLY A 467 30.13 30.55 -21.10
N GLN A 468 30.92 31.58 -20.80
CA GLN A 468 31.10 32.75 -21.67
C GLN A 468 32.39 32.65 -22.49
N GLY A 469 32.27 33.00 -23.77
CA GLY A 469 33.34 32.92 -24.76
C GLY A 469 34.35 34.05 -24.62
N LEU A 470 35.58 33.77 -25.03
CA LEU A 470 36.69 34.72 -25.05
C LEU A 470 37.14 34.97 -26.49
N SER A 471 38.06 35.91 -26.67
CA SER A 471 38.74 36.11 -27.95
C SER A 471 39.41 34.79 -28.39
N SER A 472 39.05 34.32 -29.58
CA SER A 472 39.49 33.05 -30.18
C SER A 472 39.16 31.76 -29.40
N ALA A 473 38.25 31.77 -28.41
CA ALA A 473 37.85 30.55 -27.70
C ALA A 473 36.36 30.51 -27.32
N ALA A 474 35.65 29.49 -27.79
CA ALA A 474 34.26 29.23 -27.43
C ALA A 474 34.12 28.50 -26.09
N ALA A 475 32.94 28.59 -25.49
CA ALA A 475 32.68 28.06 -24.15
C ALA A 475 31.90 26.74 -24.16
N GLY A 476 32.01 25.99 -23.05
CA GLY A 476 31.23 24.77 -22.84
C GLY A 476 29.78 25.06 -22.43
N GLY A 477 28.89 24.13 -22.76
CA GLY A 477 27.51 24.15 -22.26
C GLY A 477 27.44 23.77 -20.78
N GLY A 478 26.40 24.23 -20.09
CA GLY A 478 26.13 23.86 -18.71
C GLY A 478 25.61 22.42 -18.59
N GLY A 479 25.86 21.80 -17.43
CA GLY A 479 25.30 20.49 -17.10
C GLY A 479 23.81 20.56 -16.78
N GLY A 480 23.07 19.52 -17.12
CA GLY A 480 21.67 19.37 -16.71
C GLY A 480 21.51 18.91 -15.26
N ALA A 481 20.27 18.92 -14.79
CA ALA A 481 19.91 18.59 -13.41
C ALA A 481 19.45 17.13 -13.25
N GLY A 482 19.63 16.59 -12.04
CA GLY A 482 19.03 15.34 -11.60
C GLY A 482 17.98 15.63 -10.53
N PHE A 483 16.72 15.26 -10.77
CA PHE A 483 15.62 15.56 -9.84
C PHE A 483 14.83 14.31 -9.48
N GLY A 484 14.65 14.06 -8.18
CA GLY A 484 13.82 12.96 -7.70
C GLY A 484 14.48 11.61 -7.98
N GLY A 485 15.48 11.22 -7.20
CA GLY A 485 16.24 9.98 -7.46
C GLY A 485 15.32 8.74 -7.54
N ALA A 486 14.26 8.69 -6.76
CA ALA A 486 13.13 7.79 -6.99
C ALA A 486 11.97 8.46 -7.75
N ILE A 487 11.36 9.52 -7.18
CA ILE A 487 10.10 10.10 -7.70
C ILE A 487 10.28 11.56 -8.11
N PHE A 488 9.86 11.90 -9.33
CA PHE A 488 9.66 13.27 -9.78
C PHE A 488 8.17 13.57 -10.00
N LEU A 489 7.63 14.48 -9.20
CA LEU A 489 6.25 14.97 -9.29
C LEU A 489 6.25 16.35 -9.96
N ASN A 490 5.81 16.42 -11.21
CA ASN A 490 5.76 17.66 -12.00
C ASN A 490 4.49 18.48 -11.74
N ALA A 491 3.36 17.79 -11.62
CA ALA A 491 2.01 18.33 -11.51
C ALA A 491 1.06 17.22 -11.06
N GLY A 492 -0.15 17.57 -10.61
CA GLY A 492 -1.13 16.61 -10.06
C GLY A 492 -0.94 16.40 -8.56
N SER A 493 -1.37 15.24 -8.07
CA SER A 493 -1.26 14.87 -6.65
C SER A 493 -0.52 13.54 -6.42
N LEU A 494 0.19 13.47 -5.29
CA LEU A 494 0.85 12.26 -4.80
C LEU A 494 0.57 12.06 -3.30
N GLN A 495 0.02 10.90 -2.96
CA GLN A 495 -0.07 10.39 -1.59
C GLN A 495 0.85 9.19 -1.43
N ILE A 496 1.64 9.16 -0.35
CA ILE A 496 2.48 8.02 0.01
C ILE A 496 2.09 7.48 1.39
N ALA A 497 1.84 6.18 1.47
CA ALA A 497 1.52 5.46 2.70
C ALA A 497 2.58 4.37 2.98
N SER A 498 3.02 4.25 4.24
CA SER A 498 3.77 3.08 4.76
C SER A 498 4.92 2.57 3.87
N SER A 499 5.72 3.48 3.28
CA SER A 499 6.68 3.16 2.21
C SER A 499 8.12 3.60 2.56
N SER A 500 9.12 2.93 1.98
CA SER A 500 10.54 3.22 2.24
C SER A 500 11.29 3.73 1.00
N PHE A 501 12.21 4.67 1.22
CA PHE A 501 13.14 5.20 0.23
C PHE A 501 14.57 5.04 0.75
N GLN A 502 15.31 4.13 0.12
CA GLN A 502 16.62 3.67 0.55
C GLN A 502 17.67 3.89 -0.55
N THR A 503 18.74 4.62 -0.23
CA THR A 503 19.92 4.82 -1.10
C THR A 503 19.62 5.32 -2.54
N ASN A 504 18.52 6.05 -2.74
CA ASN A 504 18.19 6.67 -4.03
C ASN A 504 19.02 7.96 -4.23
N SER A 505 19.33 8.33 -5.47
CA SER A 505 20.29 9.41 -5.75
C SER A 505 19.84 10.41 -6.83
N ALA A 506 19.93 11.70 -6.52
CA ALA A 506 19.76 12.81 -7.44
C ALA A 506 21.12 13.44 -7.77
N ILE A 507 21.62 13.18 -8.99
CA ILE A 507 22.98 13.44 -9.44
C ILE A 507 22.98 14.56 -10.49
N ARG A 508 23.80 15.59 -10.30
CA ARG A 508 23.99 16.65 -11.28
C ARG A 508 24.81 16.20 -12.49
N GLY A 509 24.49 16.73 -13.67
CA GLY A 509 25.40 16.72 -14.82
C GLY A 509 26.51 17.75 -14.64
N THR A 510 27.69 17.48 -15.20
CA THR A 510 28.81 18.43 -15.19
C THR A 510 28.73 19.44 -16.34
N GLY A 511 29.29 20.63 -16.12
CA GLY A 511 29.50 21.59 -17.20
C GLY A 511 30.60 21.13 -18.15
N GLY A 512 30.41 21.38 -19.44
CA GLY A 512 31.42 21.12 -20.46
C GLY A 512 32.62 22.04 -20.29
N ASN A 513 33.82 21.53 -20.54
CA ASN A 513 35.07 22.28 -20.44
C ASN A 513 35.75 22.38 -21.82
N SER A 514 36.29 23.55 -22.16
CA SER A 514 37.09 23.79 -23.37
C SER A 514 38.60 23.68 -23.11
N GLY A 515 39.05 23.91 -21.87
CA GLY A 515 40.46 24.12 -21.52
C GLY A 515 41.00 25.52 -21.84
N PHE A 516 40.26 26.38 -22.55
CA PHE A 516 40.73 27.67 -23.08
C PHE A 516 39.79 28.87 -22.80
N SER A 517 38.65 28.63 -22.15
CA SER A 517 37.60 29.63 -21.88
C SER A 517 36.81 29.22 -20.62
N ALA A 518 35.77 29.97 -20.28
CA ALA A 518 34.94 29.60 -19.13
C ALA A 518 34.24 28.23 -19.38
N PRO A 519 34.35 27.25 -18.47
CA PRO A 519 33.54 26.05 -18.54
C PRO A 519 32.06 26.38 -18.29
N GLY A 520 31.18 25.47 -18.69
CA GLY A 520 29.79 25.52 -18.26
C GLY A 520 29.68 25.37 -16.74
N GLY A 521 28.61 25.91 -16.16
CA GLY A 521 28.20 25.59 -14.80
C GLY A 521 27.78 24.12 -14.70
N ASN A 522 28.01 23.49 -13.55
CA ASN A 522 27.38 22.20 -13.26
C ASN A 522 25.88 22.40 -13.01
N GLY A 523 25.07 21.40 -13.30
CA GLY A 523 23.67 21.38 -12.87
C GLY A 523 23.53 21.10 -11.38
N GLN A 524 22.30 20.82 -10.95
CA GLN A 524 21.98 20.52 -9.55
C GLN A 524 21.36 19.11 -9.41
N GLY A 525 21.66 18.44 -8.30
CA GLY A 525 20.96 17.22 -7.88
C GLY A 525 20.04 17.53 -6.70
N LEU A 526 18.72 17.50 -6.88
CA LEU A 526 17.73 17.89 -5.86
C LEU A 526 16.73 16.76 -5.56
N GLY A 527 16.51 16.47 -4.27
CA GLY A 527 15.57 15.44 -3.81
C GLY A 527 16.04 14.02 -4.19
N GLY A 528 16.94 13.44 -3.39
CA GLY A 528 17.50 12.11 -3.66
C GLY A 528 16.47 10.98 -3.62
N ALA A 529 15.41 11.12 -2.83
CA ALA A 529 14.23 10.28 -2.92
C ALA A 529 13.15 10.95 -3.81
N ILE A 530 12.66 12.13 -3.42
CA ILE A 530 11.48 12.76 -4.01
C ILE A 530 11.77 14.22 -4.40
N TYR A 531 11.37 14.61 -5.62
CA TYR A 531 11.26 16.01 -6.03
C TYR A 531 9.79 16.35 -6.27
N VAL A 532 9.30 17.42 -5.63
CA VAL A 532 7.99 18.01 -5.84
C VAL A 532 8.16 19.35 -6.54
N ASN A 533 7.54 19.52 -7.72
CA ASN A 533 7.53 20.78 -8.42
C ASN A 533 6.50 21.77 -7.83
N THR A 534 6.70 23.06 -8.05
CA THR A 534 5.81 24.11 -7.53
C THR A 534 4.42 23.99 -8.15
N GLY A 535 3.39 23.88 -7.31
CA GLY A 535 1.99 23.74 -7.72
C GLY A 535 1.46 22.30 -7.78
N ALA A 536 2.31 21.29 -7.53
CA ALA A 536 1.85 19.92 -7.29
C ALA A 536 1.50 19.70 -5.81
N THR A 537 0.56 18.79 -5.53
CA THR A 537 0.14 18.44 -4.16
C THR A 537 0.85 17.17 -3.70
N PHE A 538 1.43 17.21 -2.51
CA PHE A 538 2.13 16.07 -1.90
C PHE A 538 1.66 15.84 -0.47
N SER A 539 1.39 14.58 -0.11
CA SER A 539 0.92 14.17 1.22
C SER A 539 1.46 12.79 1.62
N THR A 540 1.51 12.53 2.93
CA THR A 540 1.98 11.24 3.47
C THR A 540 1.17 10.74 4.65
N SER A 541 1.08 9.42 4.80
CA SER A 541 0.40 8.74 5.90
C SER A 541 1.17 7.50 6.37
N GLY A 542 0.96 7.05 7.60
CA GLY A 542 1.66 5.89 8.16
C GLY A 542 3.18 6.05 8.24
N VAL A 543 3.91 4.93 8.20
CA VAL A 543 5.37 4.92 8.40
C VAL A 543 6.13 5.17 7.10
N ILE A 544 6.58 6.40 6.88
CA ILE A 544 7.58 6.68 5.84
C ILE A 544 9.00 6.43 6.41
N VAL A 545 9.85 5.76 5.64
CA VAL A 545 11.26 5.51 5.99
C VAL A 545 12.18 6.13 4.95
N LEU A 546 13.11 7.00 5.36
CA LEU A 546 13.98 7.75 4.46
C LEU A 546 15.45 7.60 4.88
N THR A 547 16.19 6.69 4.24
CA THR A 547 17.53 6.27 4.71
C THR A 547 18.56 6.30 3.58
N GLY A 548 19.69 6.97 3.80
CA GLY A 548 20.86 6.91 2.91
C GLY A 548 20.66 7.50 1.50
N ASN A 549 19.54 8.16 1.21
CA ASN A 549 19.34 8.86 -0.06
C ASN A 549 20.32 10.03 -0.19
N ILE A 550 20.64 10.44 -1.42
CA ILE A 550 21.65 11.46 -1.71
C ILE A 550 21.10 12.47 -2.72
N ALA A 551 21.22 13.77 -2.43
CA ALA A 551 21.05 14.84 -3.41
C ALA A 551 22.38 15.59 -3.54
N ALA A 552 22.89 15.78 -4.75
CA ALA A 552 24.16 16.46 -4.96
C ALA A 552 24.16 17.92 -4.45
N GLN A 553 22.99 18.56 -4.34
CA GLN A 553 22.73 19.88 -3.79
C GLN A 553 21.73 19.75 -2.62
N ASN A 554 22.22 19.38 -1.44
CA ASN A 554 21.44 19.30 -0.20
C ASN A 554 21.60 20.62 0.60
N ALA A 555 20.49 21.30 0.92
CA ALA A 555 20.49 22.55 1.71
C ALA A 555 20.25 22.34 3.22
N GLY A 556 20.04 21.10 3.69
CA GLY A 556 19.82 20.75 5.10
C GLY A 556 18.45 21.15 5.65
N THR A 557 17.51 21.60 4.81
CA THR A 557 16.20 22.13 5.22
C THR A 557 15.10 21.08 5.11
N ALA A 558 13.96 21.27 5.79
CA ALA A 558 12.82 20.35 5.71
C ALA A 558 12.24 20.18 4.29
N THR A 559 12.33 21.22 3.44
CA THR A 559 11.81 21.25 2.05
C THR A 559 12.89 21.13 0.98
N ASN A 560 14.16 21.05 1.35
CA ASN A 560 15.29 20.82 0.44
C ASN A 560 16.42 20.14 1.20
N ASN A 561 16.49 18.82 1.06
CA ASN A 561 17.53 17.96 1.62
C ASN A 561 17.80 16.72 0.72
N SER A 562 18.71 15.84 1.16
CA SER A 562 19.03 14.59 0.45
C SER A 562 17.85 13.64 0.22
N ASN A 563 16.79 13.72 1.03
CA ASN A 563 15.58 12.94 0.79
C ASN A 563 14.62 13.70 -0.14
N ILE A 564 14.18 14.90 0.23
CA ILE A 564 13.05 15.58 -0.43
C ILE A 564 13.38 17.02 -0.84
N PHE A 565 12.92 17.40 -2.03
CA PHE A 565 12.87 18.78 -2.50
C PHE A 565 11.42 19.22 -2.79
N GLY A 566 11.09 20.48 -2.50
CA GLY A 566 9.84 21.16 -2.87
C GLY A 566 8.68 20.99 -1.88
N ALA A 567 8.68 19.91 -1.10
CA ALA A 567 7.73 19.66 -0.02
C ALA A 567 8.44 19.18 1.25
N ALA A 568 7.78 19.28 2.40
CA ALA A 568 8.27 18.72 3.67
C ALA A 568 7.40 17.52 4.08
N ILE A 569 8.05 16.46 4.59
CA ILE A 569 7.39 15.47 5.44
C ILE A 569 7.66 15.87 6.90
N PRO A 570 6.63 16.14 7.72
CA PRO A 570 6.82 16.31 9.15
C PRO A 570 7.24 14.98 9.78
N ILE A 571 8.11 15.03 10.80
CA ILE A 571 8.30 13.89 11.71
C ILE A 571 7.08 13.84 12.64
N LEU A 572 6.38 12.70 12.71
CA LEU A 572 5.23 12.54 13.63
C LEU A 572 5.59 11.66 14.82
N TYR A 573 4.95 11.92 15.95
CA TYR A 573 5.06 11.11 17.17
C TYR A 573 3.68 10.68 17.66
N ASP A 574 3.51 9.37 17.85
CA ASP A 574 2.32 8.76 18.43
C ASP A 574 2.74 7.77 19.53
N PHE A 575 1.90 7.55 20.53
CA PHE A 575 2.10 6.42 21.45
C PHE A 575 1.84 5.10 20.71
N ALA A 576 2.51 4.02 21.11
CA ALA A 576 2.31 2.71 20.49
C ALA A 576 0.96 2.06 20.88
N ALA A 577 0.34 2.51 21.96
CA ALA A 577 -0.99 2.11 22.41
C ALA A 577 -1.67 3.29 23.14
N ALA A 578 -3.02 3.31 23.14
CA ALA A 578 -3.78 4.31 23.89
C ALA A 578 -3.83 4.02 25.41
N THR A 579 -3.54 2.77 25.81
CA THR A 579 -3.51 2.33 27.21
C THR A 579 -2.29 1.47 27.49
N TYR A 580 -1.75 1.60 28.70
CA TYR A 580 -0.65 0.82 29.27
C TYR A 580 -1.02 0.39 30.69
N THR A 581 -0.38 -0.65 31.21
CA THR A 581 -0.52 -1.08 32.62
C THR A 581 0.85 -1.30 33.26
N VAL A 582 0.91 -1.14 34.57
CA VAL A 582 2.07 -1.51 35.41
C VAL A 582 1.56 -1.94 36.79
N GLN A 583 2.20 -2.92 37.41
CA GLN A 583 1.97 -3.21 38.83
C GLN A 583 2.60 -2.12 39.70
N GLU A 584 1.98 -1.84 40.83
CA GLU A 584 2.47 -0.90 41.83
C GLU A 584 3.73 -1.43 42.52
N GLY A 585 3.61 -2.55 43.24
CA GLY A 585 4.69 -3.23 43.96
C GLY A 585 5.18 -2.46 45.19
N ASN A 586 5.64 -3.16 46.21
CA ASN A 586 5.81 -2.57 47.55
C ASN A 586 6.98 -1.58 47.75
N THR A 587 7.62 -1.11 46.68
CA THR A 587 8.71 -0.12 46.73
C THR A 587 8.82 0.68 45.43
N THR A 588 9.21 1.95 45.53
CA THR A 588 9.45 2.84 44.39
C THR A 588 10.34 2.23 43.29
N ALA A 589 9.80 2.09 42.07
CA ALA A 589 10.44 1.44 40.93
C ALA A 589 10.32 2.27 39.64
N THR A 590 11.21 2.03 38.67
CA THR A 590 11.16 2.70 37.35
C THR A 590 10.72 1.73 36.26
N THR A 591 9.54 1.97 35.68
CA THR A 591 9.00 1.21 34.54
C THR A 591 9.36 1.86 33.20
N ASN A 592 9.39 1.07 32.14
CA ASN A 592 9.65 1.52 30.76
C ASN A 592 8.59 0.99 29.77
N VAL A 593 7.37 0.67 30.24
CA VAL A 593 6.29 0.08 29.41
C VAL A 593 5.76 1.03 28.32
N VAL A 594 5.80 2.34 28.55
CA VAL A 594 5.30 3.33 27.59
C VAL A 594 6.28 3.44 26.41
N THR A 595 5.77 3.13 25.22
CA THR A 595 6.52 3.12 23.95
C THR A 595 5.98 4.17 22.99
N ILE A 596 6.88 4.90 22.32
CA ILE A 596 6.58 5.97 21.38
C ILE A 596 7.07 5.57 20.00
N ASN A 597 6.19 5.72 19.01
CA ASN A 597 6.49 5.53 17.60
C ASN A 597 6.88 6.88 16.97
N ARG A 598 7.88 6.86 16.08
CA ARG A 598 8.30 8.00 15.26
C ARG A 598 8.19 7.64 13.78
N THR A 599 7.48 8.47 13.02
CA THR A 599 7.25 8.30 11.58
C THR A 599 7.64 9.55 10.78
N GLY A 600 7.50 9.52 9.46
CA GLY A 600 7.81 10.65 8.58
C GLY A 600 9.29 10.73 8.23
N ASN A 601 9.95 11.88 8.44
CA ASN A 601 11.36 12.07 8.07
C ASN A 601 12.34 11.47 9.10
N VAL A 602 12.25 10.16 9.34
CA VAL A 602 13.07 9.43 10.34
C VAL A 602 14.59 9.47 10.06
N GLY A 603 15.01 9.90 8.87
CA GLY A 603 16.43 10.08 8.53
C GLY A 603 17.12 11.25 9.26
N ALA A 604 16.38 12.15 9.91
CA ALA A 604 16.92 13.21 10.75
C ALA A 604 16.95 12.81 12.24
N THR A 605 17.79 13.49 13.03
CA THR A 605 17.67 13.50 14.50
C THR A 605 16.50 14.39 14.92
N SER A 606 15.77 14.01 15.97
CA SER A 606 14.58 14.76 16.40
C SER A 606 14.23 14.47 17.87
N SER A 607 13.45 15.34 18.51
CA SER A 607 13.00 15.16 19.90
C SER A 607 11.54 15.54 20.11
N VAL A 608 10.94 15.00 21.17
CA VAL A 608 9.63 15.40 21.71
C VAL A 608 9.63 15.23 23.22
N ASN A 609 8.87 16.05 23.93
CA ASN A 609 8.63 15.82 25.36
C ASN A 609 7.38 14.96 25.53
N VAL A 610 7.42 13.97 26.43
CA VAL A 610 6.21 13.40 27.04
C VAL A 610 6.01 14.00 28.42
N ILE A 611 4.82 14.56 28.65
CA ILE A 611 4.35 14.98 29.96
C ILE A 611 3.74 13.76 30.64
N VAL A 612 4.24 13.44 31.83
CA VAL A 612 3.72 12.39 32.72
C VAL A 612 2.90 13.10 33.80
N GLY A 613 1.59 13.22 33.57
CA GLY A 613 0.65 14.00 34.38
C GLY A 613 -0.30 13.13 35.20
N ALA A 614 -0.95 13.74 36.20
CA ALA A 614 -1.96 13.05 37.01
C ALA A 614 -3.20 12.69 36.19
N GLY A 615 -3.73 11.49 36.39
CA GLY A 615 -5.09 11.09 36.01
C GLY A 615 -5.96 11.06 37.26
N SER A 616 -6.24 9.88 37.80
CA SER A 616 -6.65 9.72 39.20
C SER A 616 -5.46 9.76 40.17
N ALA A 617 -4.30 9.25 39.73
CA ALA A 617 -3.08 9.13 40.54
C ALA A 617 -2.56 10.48 41.05
N ILE A 618 -2.07 10.47 42.28
CA ILE A 618 -1.56 11.62 43.02
C ILE A 618 -0.03 11.74 42.85
N ALA A 619 0.38 12.76 42.10
CA ALA A 619 1.79 13.08 41.89
C ALA A 619 2.57 13.29 43.20
N GLY A 620 3.57 12.45 43.44
CA GLY A 620 4.40 12.44 44.65
C GLY A 620 3.89 11.56 45.78
N SER A 621 2.75 10.88 45.59
CA SER A 621 2.28 9.77 46.42
C SER A 621 2.60 8.45 45.73
N ASP A 622 2.08 8.24 44.52
CA ASP A 622 2.02 6.93 43.82
C ASP A 622 2.77 6.96 42.48
N PHE A 623 3.11 8.15 41.96
CA PHE A 623 4.08 8.32 40.86
C PHE A 623 4.82 9.66 40.90
N THR A 624 6.02 9.73 40.31
CA THR A 624 6.76 10.99 40.13
C THR A 624 6.31 11.69 38.83
N ALA A 625 5.46 12.70 38.95
CA ALA A 625 5.10 13.55 37.80
C ALA A 625 6.34 14.28 37.24
N THR A 626 6.51 14.21 35.93
CA THR A 626 7.74 14.67 35.25
C THR A 626 7.49 14.98 33.77
N THR A 627 8.51 15.52 33.09
CA THR A 627 8.51 15.68 31.64
C THR A 627 9.76 15.03 31.07
N VAL A 628 9.58 13.97 30.29
CA VAL A 628 10.67 13.20 29.68
C VAL A 628 10.94 13.73 28.28
N THR A 629 12.12 14.31 28.05
CA THR A 629 12.58 14.65 26.69
C THR A 629 13.10 13.39 25.99
N VAL A 630 12.35 12.93 25.00
CA VAL A 630 12.63 11.73 24.21
C VAL A 630 13.42 12.15 22.98
N ASN A 631 14.66 11.67 22.90
CA ASN A 631 15.59 11.99 21.82
C ASN A 631 15.72 10.79 20.89
N PHE A 632 15.42 11.00 19.60
CA PHE A 632 15.55 10.00 18.56
C PHE A 632 16.79 10.30 17.70
N THR A 633 17.67 9.31 17.60
CA THR A 633 18.79 9.32 16.64
C THR A 633 18.28 9.15 15.21
N ALA A 634 19.09 9.48 14.20
CA ALA A 634 18.72 9.22 12.80
C ALA A 634 18.45 7.72 12.58
N GLY A 635 17.35 7.38 11.92
CA GLY A 635 16.91 6.01 11.66
C GLY A 635 16.10 5.34 12.78
N GLN A 636 16.17 5.82 14.02
CA GLN A 636 15.45 5.23 15.16
C GLN A 636 13.92 5.44 15.04
N THR A 637 13.13 4.38 14.92
CA THR A 637 11.67 4.45 14.76
C THR A 637 10.89 4.36 16.07
N THR A 638 11.50 3.86 17.15
CA THR A 638 10.84 3.70 18.46
C THR A 638 11.72 4.15 19.63
N ALA A 639 11.08 4.52 20.74
CA ALA A 639 11.72 4.78 22.02
C ALA A 639 10.77 4.44 23.18
N THR A 640 11.29 3.97 24.30
CA THR A 640 10.56 3.86 25.57
C THR A 640 10.88 5.04 26.48
N ILE A 641 10.02 5.31 27.47
CA ILE A 641 10.28 6.33 28.49
C ILE A 641 10.30 5.75 29.92
N PRO A 642 11.25 6.17 30.77
CA PRO A 642 11.24 5.82 32.18
C PRO A 642 10.15 6.62 32.92
N ILE A 643 9.30 5.91 33.66
CA ILE A 643 8.32 6.48 34.60
C ILE A 643 8.58 5.87 35.97
N GLN A 644 8.65 6.70 37.02
CA GLN A 644 8.85 6.26 38.39
C GLN A 644 7.49 6.10 39.08
N ILE A 645 7.16 4.86 39.44
CA ILE A 645 6.00 4.48 40.26
C ILE A 645 6.46 4.38 41.71
N ILE A 646 5.61 4.75 42.65
CA ILE A 646 5.90 4.85 44.09
C ILE A 646 4.89 3.97 44.85
N GLY A 647 5.01 2.66 44.77
CA GLY A 647 4.13 1.75 45.53
C GLY A 647 4.58 1.50 46.97
N ASP A 648 3.64 1.11 47.85
CA ASP A 648 3.87 0.91 49.28
C ASP A 648 3.35 -0.42 49.91
N THR A 649 2.36 -0.41 50.80
CA THR A 649 1.77 -1.59 51.48
C THR A 649 0.26 -1.41 51.79
N LEU A 650 -0.37 -0.39 51.22
CA LEU A 650 -1.77 -0.03 51.43
C LEU A 650 -2.60 -0.45 50.22
N ASN A 651 -3.64 -1.27 50.45
CA ASN A 651 -4.56 -1.61 49.36
C ASN A 651 -5.41 -0.38 48.97
N GLU A 652 -5.22 0.10 47.73
CA GLU A 652 -5.96 1.20 47.12
C GLU A 652 -6.69 0.74 45.83
N PRO A 653 -7.57 1.56 45.21
CA PRO A 653 -8.17 1.22 43.91
C PRO A 653 -7.15 1.43 42.78
N ASN A 654 -7.19 0.64 41.69
CA ASN A 654 -6.33 0.88 40.52
C ASN A 654 -6.40 2.33 40.01
N GLU A 655 -5.24 2.97 39.88
CA GLU A 655 -5.08 4.39 39.60
C GLU A 655 -4.58 4.66 38.17
N THR A 656 -4.56 5.94 37.75
CA THR A 656 -4.22 6.32 36.36
C THR A 656 -3.32 7.55 36.26
N ILE A 657 -2.34 7.46 35.34
CA ILE A 657 -1.43 8.52 34.88
C ILE A 657 -1.85 8.93 33.47
N SER A 658 -1.92 10.23 33.20
CA SER A 658 -2.18 10.80 31.87
C SER A 658 -0.87 11.08 31.12
N LEU A 659 -0.80 10.66 29.86
CA LEU A 659 0.38 10.79 29.00
C LEU A 659 0.04 11.64 27.76
N SER A 660 0.82 12.69 27.50
CA SER A 660 0.62 13.56 26.34
C SER A 660 1.94 14.11 25.80
N PHE A 661 2.01 14.36 24.49
CA PHE A 661 3.18 14.97 23.85
C PHE A 661 3.18 16.49 23.96
N ALA A 662 4.37 17.08 24.07
CA ALA A 662 4.62 18.52 24.03
C ALA A 662 5.97 18.83 23.35
N ASN A 663 6.16 20.10 22.97
CA ASN A 663 7.42 20.64 22.46
C ASN A 663 8.16 19.75 21.42
N PRO A 664 7.51 19.31 20.33
CA PRO A 664 8.20 18.60 19.25
C PRO A 664 9.28 19.51 18.63
N SER A 665 10.43 18.92 18.27
CA SER A 665 11.54 19.63 17.62
C SER A 665 11.14 20.26 16.28
N THR A 666 11.89 21.26 15.83
CA THR A 666 11.63 21.94 14.53
C THR A 666 11.57 20.93 13.37
N GLY A 667 10.49 20.97 12.59
CA GLY A 667 10.21 19.98 11.53
C GLY A 667 9.51 18.70 12.01
N SER A 668 9.19 18.60 13.30
CA SER A 668 8.36 17.55 13.89
C SER A 668 7.01 18.09 14.37
N GLN A 669 6.04 17.21 14.49
CA GLN A 669 4.67 17.47 14.95
C GLN A 669 4.20 16.31 15.85
N ILE A 670 3.13 16.52 16.60
CA ILE A 670 2.42 15.44 17.28
C ILE A 670 1.55 14.72 16.23
N GLY A 671 1.56 13.39 16.23
CA GLY A 671 0.75 12.57 15.33
C GLY A 671 -0.74 12.66 15.65
N THR A 672 -1.57 12.18 14.73
CA THR A 672 -3.05 12.23 14.85
C THR A 672 -3.68 10.85 15.08
N SER A 673 -2.87 9.80 15.31
CA SER A 673 -3.36 8.44 15.53
C SER A 673 -3.51 8.13 17.01
N ILE A 674 -2.47 8.37 17.82
CA ILE A 674 -2.49 8.20 19.28
C ILE A 674 -1.64 9.31 19.91
N SER A 675 -2.19 10.53 19.97
CA SER A 675 -1.54 11.73 20.52
C SER A 675 -1.52 11.80 22.06
N THR A 676 -2.34 10.97 22.71
CA THR A 676 -2.46 10.85 24.17
C THR A 676 -2.66 9.39 24.56
N ALA A 677 -2.16 8.99 25.73
CA ALA A 677 -2.36 7.66 26.29
C ALA A 677 -2.61 7.72 27.81
N THR A 678 -3.09 6.60 28.37
CA THR A 678 -3.24 6.42 29.83
C THR A 678 -2.38 5.26 30.31
N LEU A 679 -1.64 5.43 31.40
CA LEU A 679 -0.98 4.33 32.10
C LEU A 679 -1.74 4.04 33.40
N THR A 680 -2.27 2.84 33.53
CA THR A 680 -2.93 2.36 34.75
C THR A 680 -1.90 1.78 35.70
N ILE A 681 -1.90 2.26 36.94
CA ILE A 681 -1.21 1.61 38.07
C ILE A 681 -2.19 0.56 38.62
N VAL A 682 -1.72 -0.66 38.80
CA VAL A 682 -2.50 -1.77 39.33
C VAL A 682 -2.00 -2.10 40.73
N ASP A 683 -2.87 -1.83 41.71
CA ASP A 683 -2.72 -2.23 43.11
C ASP A 683 -2.49 -3.74 43.19
N ASP A 684 -1.49 -4.15 43.96
CA ASP A 684 -1.21 -5.57 44.26
C ASP A 684 -1.14 -5.90 45.76
N ASP A 685 -1.63 -4.99 46.61
CA ASP A 685 -1.65 -5.16 48.06
C ASP A 685 -2.95 -5.82 48.60
N PRO A 686 -2.88 -6.55 49.73
CA PRO A 686 -4.00 -7.34 50.22
C PRO A 686 -5.01 -6.50 51.02
N VAL A 687 -6.30 -6.58 50.65
CA VAL A 687 -7.43 -6.00 51.40
C VAL A 687 -7.28 -6.24 52.91
N ALA A 688 -7.14 -5.15 53.67
CA ALA A 688 -6.81 -5.21 55.09
C ALA A 688 -7.86 -6.01 55.89
N VAL A 689 -7.50 -7.24 56.29
CA VAL A 689 -8.39 -8.15 57.02
C VAL A 689 -8.61 -7.63 58.44
N VAL A 690 -9.72 -6.93 58.64
CA VAL A 690 -10.17 -6.47 59.96
C VAL A 690 -10.46 -7.69 60.84
N GLN A 691 -9.50 -8.08 61.68
CA GLN A 691 -9.74 -9.12 62.68
C GLN A 691 -10.88 -8.67 63.61
N PRO A 692 -11.88 -9.53 63.88
CA PRO A 692 -12.88 -9.25 64.90
C PRO A 692 -12.18 -9.05 66.25
N PRO A 693 -12.65 -8.13 67.11
CA PRO A 693 -11.97 -7.79 68.35
C PRO A 693 -11.77 -9.02 69.22
N ALA A 694 -10.52 -9.28 69.61
CA ALA A 694 -10.14 -10.47 70.35
C ALA A 694 -10.99 -10.61 71.63
N ILE A 695 -11.73 -11.72 71.74
CA ILE A 695 -12.50 -12.03 72.94
C ILE A 695 -11.50 -12.35 74.05
N VAL A 696 -11.33 -11.40 74.98
CA VAL A 696 -10.52 -11.60 76.19
C VAL A 696 -11.28 -12.58 77.09
N ILE A 697 -10.95 -13.87 76.97
CA ILE A 697 -11.48 -14.92 77.84
C ILE A 697 -10.86 -14.73 79.23
N ILE A 698 -11.63 -14.15 80.14
CA ILE A 698 -11.29 -14.10 81.56
C ILE A 698 -11.41 -15.54 82.11
N PRO A 699 -10.36 -16.14 82.67
CA PRO A 699 -10.44 -17.50 83.20
C PRO A 699 -11.38 -17.55 84.42
N PRO A 700 -12.31 -18.52 84.51
CA PRO A 700 -13.24 -18.61 85.63
C PRO A 700 -12.50 -19.05 86.91
N THR A 701 -12.62 -18.24 87.97
CA THR A 701 -12.26 -18.65 89.32
C THR A 701 -13.37 -19.50 89.94
N GLU A 702 -13.04 -20.32 90.94
CA GLU A 702 -13.87 -21.42 91.45
C GLU A 702 -15.30 -21.03 91.90
N VAL A 703 -16.25 -21.94 91.65
CA VAL A 703 -17.60 -21.89 92.24
C VAL A 703 -17.67 -22.89 93.40
N VAL A 704 -17.66 -22.39 94.63
CA VAL A 704 -17.97 -23.18 95.83
C VAL A 704 -19.45 -23.55 95.81
N VAL A 705 -19.76 -24.85 95.88
CA VAL A 705 -21.15 -25.35 95.84
C VAL A 705 -21.79 -25.26 97.22
N VAL A 706 -22.87 -24.47 97.34
CA VAL A 706 -23.83 -24.55 98.45
C VAL A 706 -25.23 -24.70 97.84
N THR A 707 -25.95 -25.75 98.22
CA THR A 707 -27.27 -26.09 97.70
C THR A 707 -28.39 -25.56 98.58
N THR A 708 -29.50 -25.09 97.99
CA THR A 708 -30.85 -25.29 98.55
C THR A 708 -31.98 -24.99 97.55
N LYS A 709 -33.02 -25.83 97.62
CA LYS A 709 -34.44 -25.62 97.23
C LYS A 709 -34.81 -24.72 96.02
N ALA A 710 -35.40 -25.39 95.02
CA ALA A 710 -36.48 -24.87 94.18
C ALA A 710 -37.77 -24.56 95.01
N PRO A 711 -38.86 -23.97 94.45
CA PRO A 711 -39.14 -23.66 93.03
C PRO A 711 -39.69 -22.23 92.76
N SER A 712 -40.08 -21.92 91.51
CA SER A 712 -41.46 -21.49 91.15
C SER A 712 -41.61 -20.57 89.91
N ILE A 713 -42.50 -20.98 88.99
CA ILE A 713 -43.58 -20.18 88.35
C ILE A 713 -43.21 -19.08 87.30
N PHE A 714 -43.86 -19.21 86.13
CA PHE A 714 -44.37 -18.19 85.17
C PHE A 714 -44.01 -16.68 85.39
N LYS A 715 -43.82 -15.86 84.33
CA LYS A 715 -44.80 -15.61 83.25
C LYS A 715 -44.24 -14.76 82.08
N THR A 716 -45.05 -14.58 81.03
CA THR A 716 -44.76 -13.75 79.84
C THR A 716 -45.39 -12.34 79.91
N SER A 717 -44.72 -11.31 79.36
CA SER A 717 -45.25 -9.99 78.94
C SER A 717 -44.09 -9.14 78.36
N LYS A 718 -44.08 -8.34 77.27
CA LYS A 718 -44.98 -7.82 76.21
C LYS A 718 -44.85 -6.28 76.15
N LYS A 719 -44.30 -5.76 75.03
CA LYS A 719 -44.30 -4.35 74.53
C LYS A 719 -43.75 -3.21 75.42
N GLY A 720 -42.86 -2.38 74.84
CA GLY A 720 -42.57 -1.03 75.32
C GLY A 720 -41.83 -0.16 74.27
N LYS A 721 -42.51 0.84 73.68
CA LYS A 721 -41.89 1.92 72.89
C LYS A 721 -41.91 3.21 73.72
N GLN A 722 -40.74 3.77 74.06
CA GLN A 722 -40.35 5.20 74.24
C GLN A 722 -38.80 5.18 74.43
N GLY A 723 -37.95 6.17 74.14
CA GLY A 723 -38.11 7.54 73.62
C GLY A 723 -37.05 8.48 74.26
N VAL A 724 -36.87 9.71 73.73
CA VAL A 724 -36.36 10.93 74.44
C VAL A 724 -34.83 11.28 74.46
N LYS A 725 -34.48 12.29 73.63
CA LYS A 725 -33.55 13.45 73.82
C LYS A 725 -32.00 13.33 73.93
N ILE A 726 -31.35 13.66 72.81
CA ILE A 726 -30.36 14.75 72.56
C ILE A 726 -29.87 15.57 73.78
N LYS A 727 -28.54 15.79 73.88
CA LYS A 727 -27.94 17.07 74.35
C LYS A 727 -26.52 17.31 73.81
N VAL A 728 -26.24 18.54 73.35
CA VAL A 728 -24.93 18.98 72.82
C VAL A 728 -24.37 20.11 73.70
N LYS A 729 -23.03 20.17 73.89
CA LYS A 729 -22.30 21.36 74.38
C LYS A 729 -21.02 21.59 73.57
N LYS A 730 -20.56 22.85 73.52
CA LYS A 730 -19.46 23.38 72.67
C LYS A 730 -18.22 23.80 73.47
N GLN A 731 -17.16 24.14 72.73
CA GLN A 731 -15.95 24.92 73.09
C GLN A 731 -14.80 24.13 73.79
N LYS A 732 -13.51 24.49 73.62
CA LYS A 732 -12.93 25.71 73.00
C LYS A 732 -11.55 25.50 72.36
N PHE A 733 -11.18 26.39 71.44
CA PHE A 733 -9.87 26.51 70.77
C PHE A 733 -8.69 26.78 71.72
N ARG A 734 -7.47 26.38 71.31
CA ARG A 734 -6.26 27.18 71.56
C ARG A 734 -5.19 26.97 70.47
N ARG A 735 -4.32 27.96 70.26
CA ARG A 735 -3.42 28.11 69.09
C ARG A 735 -2.01 28.53 69.53
N LYS A 736 -1.00 27.94 68.89
CA LYS A 736 0.41 28.41 68.77
C LYS A 736 0.80 28.07 67.31
N LYS A 737 1.35 28.95 66.47
CA LYS A 737 2.55 29.80 66.57
C LYS A 737 3.83 28.97 66.82
N ARG A 738 4.93 29.22 66.12
CA ARG A 738 5.27 30.45 65.38
C ARG A 738 5.00 30.37 63.89
#